data_AF-A0A8T2SJP6-F1
#
_entry.id   AF-A0A8T2SJP6-F1
#
_cell.length_a   1.000
_cell.length_b   1.000
_cell.length_c   1.000
_cell.angle_alpha   90.00
_cell.angle_beta   90.00
_cell.angle_gamma   90.00
#
_symmetry.space_group_name_H-M   'P 1'
#
loop_
_entity.id
_entity.type
_entity.pdbx_description
1 polymer ?
#
loop_
_entity_poly.entity_id
_entity_poly.type
_entity_poly.pdbx_seq_one_letter_code
_entity_poly.pdbx_strand_id
1 'polypeptide(L)'
;MSGVLLIITLFMGVFFSCTISEQSYYTSDITSECTVRHPENAGYVCEANTRSCDTVAYFRAQSGTYSSLNSIADSLFDTNASAIASRSGLSYSSNTPLADGQGLYIPITCTCYGTHSSQNVTYNIQLGDRFFDLANGNYEGLTTCQAIQDANPALLPNNLVVNQRTIVPIRCACPSATQKQMGIVSLVTYPVATGDDIKSVVHRFGIVEQQFLAANGIPNTSSLLFPATTVLLPFLVKPSIPPNMTSISSAPSPPSVQVSSSSGSSKTGIYVGIPVAFFVMLCAAVVAFVCWKRGVAGGKPVLPSSVPPVAAKPSSSSPLLNMRFNDDMHFGVMELPSSEKFARYTLKEIEQATQNFSPVTLIKGSVYRGIMNGQAVAVKIVTRDVSEELQILKKVHHGNLITLVGYCIVAFEQSYLVYEYAENGSLSDWLHDDDDNSMGSNSCILTWNQRLQVSLDVATALEYIHKYTYPSYVHKDVKSSNILLDSKFRGKLANFALAKELTEDAVTRHIMGTQGYMAPEYLSGGLISSKIDVFAFGVVLLEILSGEQAVMKNGHGKGRFLSGEVAHILDNSSGEKERLNAWIDPHLQNMYPLDCAYRVALIAKSCVGDDPSARPDMRDVAYTLAKALEVSLEWDGSSVLEVYTDGALEAR
;
A
#
# COMPACT_ATOMS: atom_id res chain seq x y z
N MET A 1 -28.68 50.69 33.37
CA MET A 1 -27.96 49.55 33.99
C MET A 1 -28.98 48.71 34.75
N SER A 2 -28.85 47.38 34.74
CA SER A 2 -29.69 46.39 35.47
C SER A 2 -30.90 45.74 34.77
N GLY A 3 -31.04 45.82 33.44
CA GLY A 3 -32.15 45.13 32.73
C GLY A 3 -31.76 44.04 31.73
N VAL A 4 -30.53 44.06 31.20
CA VAL A 4 -30.14 43.23 30.03
C VAL A 4 -29.25 42.04 30.43
N LEU A 5 -28.74 42.02 31.66
CA LEU A 5 -27.83 40.95 32.11
C LEU A 5 -28.56 39.70 32.63
N LEU A 6 -29.88 39.74 32.82
CA LEU A 6 -30.65 38.62 33.38
C LEU A 6 -31.29 37.71 32.32
N ILE A 7 -31.39 38.15 31.07
CA ILE A 7 -31.99 37.36 29.97
C ILE A 7 -30.94 36.49 29.28
N ILE A 8 -29.67 36.88 29.32
CA ILE A 8 -28.56 36.11 28.74
C ILE A 8 -28.18 34.91 29.64
N THR A 9 -28.45 34.98 30.95
CA THR A 9 -28.21 33.86 31.88
C THR A 9 -29.33 32.82 31.90
N LEU A 10 -30.51 33.11 31.35
CA LEU A 10 -31.63 32.16 31.23
C LEU A 10 -31.70 31.44 29.87
N PHE A 11 -31.02 31.95 28.85
CA PHE A 11 -30.84 31.25 27.55
C PHE A 11 -29.56 30.38 27.48
N MET A 12 -28.65 30.53 28.46
CA MET A 12 -27.49 29.64 28.66
C MET A 12 -27.84 28.37 29.47
N GLY A 13 -29.12 28.10 29.70
CA GLY A 13 -29.61 26.98 30.52
C GLY A 13 -30.29 25.83 29.78
N VAL A 14 -30.42 25.87 28.44
CA VAL A 14 -31.17 24.84 27.67
C VAL A 14 -30.42 24.33 26.42
N PHE A 15 -29.09 24.44 26.43
CA PHE A 15 -28.24 23.59 25.60
C PHE A 15 -27.14 22.99 26.49
N PHE A 16 -27.54 22.27 27.53
CA PHE A 16 -26.74 21.12 27.93
C PHE A 16 -26.84 20.12 26.77
N SER A 17 -25.96 20.29 25.78
CA SER A 17 -25.53 19.16 24.97
C SER A 17 -25.14 18.10 25.98
N CYS A 18 -25.92 17.02 26.01
CA CYS A 18 -25.54 15.82 26.74
C CYS A 18 -24.21 15.39 26.13
N THR A 19 -23.10 15.73 26.77
CA THR A 19 -21.78 15.28 26.35
C THR A 19 -21.77 13.79 26.60
N ILE A 20 -22.12 13.02 25.56
CA ILE A 20 -21.79 11.61 25.51
C ILE A 20 -20.28 11.57 25.66
N SER A 21 -19.78 10.77 26.60
CA SER A 21 -18.34 10.46 26.69
C SER A 21 -18.02 9.65 25.44
N GLU A 22 -17.71 10.36 24.35
CA GLU A 22 -17.35 9.82 23.04
C GLU A 22 -15.96 9.21 23.16
N GLN A 23 -15.86 7.90 22.91
CA GLN A 23 -14.58 7.23 22.78
C GLN A 23 -14.10 7.44 21.36
N SER A 24 -12.99 8.17 21.14
CA SER A 24 -12.55 8.43 19.78
C SER A 24 -12.18 7.12 19.07
N TYR A 25 -12.84 6.89 17.94
CA TYR A 25 -12.49 5.86 16.99
C TYR A 25 -11.35 6.33 16.10
N TYR A 26 -10.42 5.41 15.83
CA TYR A 26 -9.27 5.63 14.95
C TYR A 26 -9.71 6.06 13.55
N THR A 27 -9.17 7.17 13.05
CA THR A 27 -9.40 7.65 11.66
C THR A 27 -8.15 7.56 10.77
N SER A 28 -7.15 6.76 11.15
CA SER A 28 -5.91 6.61 10.39
C SER A 28 -5.11 5.36 10.78
N ASP A 29 -4.03 5.10 10.05
CA ASP A 29 -3.11 3.96 10.15
C ASP A 29 -2.23 3.96 11.42
N ILE A 30 -2.75 4.45 12.56
CA ILE A 30 -1.98 4.73 13.80
C ILE A 30 -1.41 3.45 14.46
N THR A 31 -1.86 2.27 14.05
CA THR A 31 -1.36 0.96 14.52
C THR A 31 -0.30 0.35 13.60
N SER A 32 0.09 1.01 12.49
CA SER A 32 1.02 0.45 11.49
C SER A 32 2.51 0.58 11.81
N GLU A 33 2.90 1.38 12.80
CA GLU A 33 4.30 1.50 13.20
C GLU A 33 4.46 1.71 14.71
N CYS A 34 5.41 1.01 15.33
CA CYS A 34 5.71 1.08 16.78
C CYS A 34 6.36 2.40 17.24
N THR A 35 6.81 3.25 16.32
CA THR A 35 7.68 4.42 16.57
C THR A 35 6.90 5.72 16.69
N VAL A 36 5.74 5.80 16.05
CA VAL A 36 4.85 6.98 16.08
C VAL A 36 3.93 6.87 17.29
N ARG A 37 3.89 7.91 18.14
CA ARG A 37 3.05 7.95 19.34
C ARG A 37 1.88 8.91 19.13
N HIS A 38 0.67 8.38 19.19
CA HIS A 38 -0.55 9.18 19.35
C HIS A 38 -1.16 9.00 20.75
N PRO A 39 -1.86 10.01 21.28
CA PRO A 39 -2.60 9.89 22.55
C PRO A 39 -3.58 8.71 22.57
N GLU A 40 -4.07 8.32 21.39
CA GLU A 40 -5.05 7.25 21.21
C GLU A 40 -4.43 5.85 21.30
N ASN A 41 -3.10 5.69 21.24
CA ASN A 41 -2.46 4.37 21.38
C ASN A 41 -2.58 3.80 22.80
N ALA A 42 -2.76 4.64 23.82
CA ALA A 42 -2.68 4.26 25.23
C ALA A 42 -3.92 3.55 25.81
N GLY A 43 -5.06 3.60 25.12
CA GLY A 43 -6.32 2.96 25.57
C GLY A 43 -7.55 3.87 25.39
N TYR A 44 -8.74 3.32 25.64
CA TYR A 44 -9.97 4.11 25.63
C TYR A 44 -9.93 5.10 26.78
N VAL A 45 -10.35 6.34 26.54
CA VAL A 45 -10.26 7.41 27.53
C VAL A 45 -11.25 7.13 28.66
N CYS A 46 -10.82 7.24 29.91
CA CYS A 46 -11.68 7.02 31.06
C CYS A 46 -11.64 8.20 32.03
N GLU A 47 -12.77 8.48 32.65
CA GLU A 47 -12.87 9.46 33.73
C GLU A 47 -12.55 8.79 35.08
N ALA A 48 -11.76 9.44 35.92
CA ALA A 48 -11.25 8.92 37.20
C ALA A 48 -12.33 8.41 38.18
N ASN A 49 -13.60 8.78 37.99
CA ASN A 49 -14.72 8.33 38.84
C ASN A 49 -15.25 6.92 38.48
N THR A 50 -14.83 6.35 37.34
CA THR A 50 -15.24 5.01 36.89
C THR A 50 -14.08 4.04 37.10
N ARG A 51 -14.06 3.33 38.24
CA ARG A 51 -12.85 2.58 38.66
C ARG A 51 -12.65 1.29 37.87
N SER A 52 -13.68 0.48 37.69
CA SER A 52 -13.62 -0.76 36.91
C SER A 52 -15.01 -1.30 36.55
N CYS A 53 -15.06 -2.20 35.56
CA CYS A 53 -16.27 -2.96 35.20
C CYS A 53 -15.92 -4.29 34.52
N ASP A 54 -16.80 -5.27 34.68
CA ASP A 54 -16.70 -6.53 33.92
C ASP A 54 -17.23 -6.33 32.51
N THR A 55 -16.40 -6.63 31.51
CA THR A 55 -16.76 -6.56 30.10
C THR A 55 -16.15 -7.74 29.33
N VAL A 56 -16.18 -7.67 28.00
CA VAL A 56 -15.71 -8.73 27.10
C VAL A 56 -14.83 -8.12 26.01
N ALA A 57 -13.75 -8.82 25.68
CA ALA A 57 -13.03 -8.65 24.42
C ALA A 57 -13.45 -9.74 23.44
N TYR A 58 -13.72 -9.37 22.19
CA TYR A 58 -13.96 -10.33 21.12
C TYR A 58 -12.63 -10.81 20.55
N PHE A 59 -12.48 -12.11 20.34
CA PHE A 59 -11.28 -12.71 19.79
C PHE A 59 -11.65 -13.77 18.75
N ARG A 60 -10.89 -13.92 17.67
CA ARG A 60 -11.08 -14.98 16.68
C ARG A 60 -10.00 -16.04 16.87
N ALA A 61 -10.40 -17.30 16.95
CA ALA A 61 -9.44 -18.40 17.03
C ALA A 61 -8.64 -18.49 15.72
N GLN A 62 -7.33 -18.75 15.83
CA GLN A 62 -6.40 -18.83 14.71
C GLN A 62 -5.88 -20.27 14.56
N SER A 63 -5.88 -20.78 13.33
CA SER A 63 -5.31 -22.11 13.03
C SER A 63 -3.82 -22.16 13.35
N GLY A 64 -3.40 -23.17 14.13
CA GLY A 64 -2.01 -23.33 14.55
C GLY A 64 -1.81 -23.05 16.04
N THR A 65 -1.21 -21.90 16.38
CA THR A 65 -0.72 -21.60 17.74
C THR A 65 -1.82 -21.39 18.78
N TYR A 66 -2.96 -20.81 18.37
CA TYR A 66 -4.08 -20.47 19.26
C TYR A 66 -5.38 -21.19 18.85
N SER A 67 -5.27 -22.49 18.62
CA SER A 67 -6.37 -23.33 18.11
C SER A 67 -7.22 -24.01 19.20
N SER A 68 -6.99 -23.72 20.48
CA SER A 68 -7.73 -24.30 21.61
C SER A 68 -8.06 -23.25 22.68
N LEU A 69 -9.09 -23.51 23.48
CA LEU A 69 -9.46 -22.63 24.60
C LEU A 69 -8.34 -22.49 25.63
N ASN A 70 -7.58 -23.56 25.91
CA ASN A 70 -6.45 -23.52 26.84
C ASN A 70 -5.30 -22.67 26.31
N SER A 71 -4.90 -22.86 25.04
CA SER A 71 -3.85 -22.04 24.43
C SER A 71 -4.21 -20.54 24.48
N ILE A 72 -5.47 -20.19 24.25
CA ILE A 72 -5.94 -18.79 24.28
C ILE A 72 -5.99 -18.27 25.72
N ALA A 73 -6.60 -19.04 26.64
CA ALA A 73 -6.80 -18.62 28.02
C ALA A 73 -5.47 -18.42 28.77
N ASP A 74 -4.58 -19.41 28.67
CA ASP A 74 -3.35 -19.48 29.45
C ASP A 74 -2.20 -18.71 28.78
N SER A 75 -2.16 -18.65 27.44
CA SER A 75 -1.03 -18.02 26.73
C SER A 75 -1.28 -16.56 26.34
N LEU A 76 -2.53 -16.10 26.24
CA LEU A 76 -2.85 -14.73 25.80
C LEU A 76 -3.54 -13.87 26.86
N PHE A 77 -4.53 -14.40 27.60
CA PHE A 77 -5.48 -13.54 28.31
C PHE A 77 -5.47 -13.66 29.84
N ASP A 78 -4.57 -14.44 30.44
CA ASP A 78 -4.51 -14.69 31.89
C ASP A 78 -5.90 -15.05 32.49
N THR A 79 -6.67 -15.89 31.78
CA THR A 79 -8.05 -16.23 32.16
C THR A 79 -8.27 -17.75 32.18
N ASN A 80 -9.47 -18.19 32.50
CA ASN A 80 -9.82 -19.61 32.54
C ASN A 80 -10.55 -20.04 31.25
N ALA A 81 -10.10 -21.13 30.64
CA ALA A 81 -10.71 -21.71 29.44
C ALA A 81 -12.22 -22.05 29.62
N SER A 82 -12.65 -22.45 30.81
CA SER A 82 -14.07 -22.68 31.14
C SER A 82 -14.88 -21.38 31.22
N ALA A 83 -14.25 -20.26 31.60
CA ALA A 83 -14.88 -18.95 31.60
C ALA A 83 -15.10 -18.46 30.16
N ILE A 84 -14.12 -18.66 29.27
CA ILE A 84 -14.28 -18.40 27.83
C ILE A 84 -15.37 -19.29 27.25
N ALA A 85 -15.37 -20.59 27.57
CA ALA A 85 -16.35 -21.54 27.06
C ALA A 85 -17.78 -21.13 27.44
N SER A 86 -18.03 -20.92 28.73
CA SER A 86 -19.34 -20.51 29.23
C SER A 86 -19.79 -19.17 28.66
N ARG A 87 -18.88 -18.20 28.52
CA ARG A 87 -19.17 -16.88 27.95
C ARG A 87 -19.36 -16.89 26.45
N SER A 88 -18.88 -17.92 25.76
CA SER A 88 -19.00 -18.08 24.31
C SER A 88 -20.07 -19.08 23.89
N GLY A 89 -20.79 -19.69 24.84
CA GLY A 89 -21.79 -20.73 24.55
C GLY A 89 -21.20 -22.09 24.13
N LEU A 90 -19.94 -22.36 24.48
CA LEU A 90 -19.25 -23.61 24.14
C LEU A 90 -19.33 -24.63 25.28
N SER A 91 -19.40 -25.91 24.91
CA SER A 91 -19.16 -27.00 25.85
C SER A 91 -17.66 -27.10 26.14
N TYR A 92 -17.27 -27.00 27.41
CA TYR A 92 -15.87 -27.03 27.80
C TYR A 92 -15.31 -28.46 27.71
N SER A 93 -14.32 -28.64 26.84
CA SER A 93 -13.43 -29.79 26.81
C SER A 93 -12.01 -29.26 26.56
N SER A 94 -11.03 -29.76 27.32
CA SER A 94 -9.68 -29.19 27.35
C SER A 94 -8.94 -29.28 26.00
N ASN A 95 -9.38 -30.16 25.09
CA ASN A 95 -8.70 -30.45 23.83
C ASN A 95 -9.61 -30.31 22.60
N THR A 96 -10.76 -29.64 22.70
CA THR A 96 -11.58 -29.41 21.50
C THR A 96 -10.89 -28.38 20.60
N PRO A 97 -10.53 -28.73 19.35
CA PRO A 97 -10.00 -27.75 18.41
C PRO A 97 -11.09 -26.75 18.03
N LEU A 98 -10.74 -25.47 18.01
CA LEU A 98 -11.59 -24.39 17.53
C LEU A 98 -11.46 -24.27 16.01
N ALA A 99 -12.55 -23.90 15.35
CA ALA A 99 -12.49 -23.61 13.92
C ALA A 99 -11.73 -22.29 13.67
N ASP A 100 -11.07 -22.20 12.52
CA ASP A 100 -10.41 -20.97 12.09
C ASP A 100 -11.41 -19.81 12.00
N GLY A 101 -11.05 -18.66 12.56
CA GLY A 101 -11.93 -17.49 12.61
C GLY A 101 -13.11 -17.63 13.57
N GLN A 102 -13.19 -18.70 14.38
CA GLN A 102 -14.28 -18.89 15.33
C GLN A 102 -14.26 -17.77 16.40
N GLY A 103 -15.35 -17.01 16.45
CA GLY A 103 -15.52 -15.93 17.42
C GLY A 103 -15.64 -16.44 18.85
N LEU A 104 -14.97 -15.77 19.76
CA LEU A 104 -14.96 -16.03 21.20
C LEU A 104 -15.21 -14.74 21.97
N TYR A 105 -15.90 -14.86 23.10
CA TYR A 105 -16.05 -13.80 24.08
C TYR A 105 -15.11 -14.06 25.26
N ILE A 106 -14.03 -13.27 25.32
CA ILE A 106 -13.02 -13.32 26.37
C ILE A 106 -13.46 -12.42 27.54
N PRO A 107 -13.78 -12.97 28.73
CA PRO A 107 -14.15 -12.16 29.88
C PRO A 107 -12.93 -11.40 30.42
N ILE A 108 -13.07 -10.08 30.57
CA ILE A 108 -12.01 -9.19 31.08
C ILE A 108 -12.58 -8.19 32.10
N THR A 109 -11.74 -7.76 33.05
CA THR A 109 -12.11 -6.73 34.04
C THR A 109 -11.46 -5.40 33.67
N CYS A 110 -12.22 -4.56 32.99
CA CYS A 110 -11.71 -3.28 32.53
C CYS A 110 -11.43 -2.33 33.69
N THR A 111 -10.23 -1.76 33.77
CA THR A 111 -9.81 -0.87 34.86
C THR A 111 -9.27 0.45 34.29
N CYS A 112 -9.63 1.57 34.92
CA CYS A 112 -9.16 2.91 34.52
C CYS A 112 -7.84 3.26 35.23
N TYR A 113 -6.76 3.45 34.47
CA TYR A 113 -5.43 3.83 34.97
C TYR A 113 -5.16 5.32 34.72
N GLY A 114 -5.91 6.18 35.40
CA GLY A 114 -5.77 7.64 35.30
C GLY A 114 -6.53 8.22 34.12
N THR A 115 -5.97 8.09 32.90
CA THR A 115 -6.57 8.68 31.68
C THR A 115 -7.08 7.65 30.68
N HIS A 116 -6.61 6.40 30.75
CA HIS A 116 -7.01 5.33 29.84
C HIS A 116 -7.40 4.06 30.60
N SER A 117 -8.32 3.29 30.03
CA SER A 117 -8.75 2.00 30.58
C SER A 117 -8.25 0.81 29.78
N SER A 118 -7.80 -0.21 30.50
CA SER A 118 -7.27 -1.46 29.96
C SER A 118 -7.39 -2.61 30.98
N GLN A 119 -7.14 -3.83 30.51
CA GLN A 119 -6.87 -5.01 31.33
C GLN A 119 -5.46 -5.48 30.98
N ASN A 120 -4.54 -5.44 31.95
CA ASN A 120 -3.21 -5.99 31.73
C ASN A 120 -3.27 -7.52 31.78
N VAL A 121 -2.67 -8.16 30.79
CA VAL A 121 -2.43 -9.60 30.72
C VAL A 121 -0.93 -9.87 30.55
N THR A 122 -0.50 -11.08 30.84
CA THR A 122 0.88 -11.52 30.75
C THR A 122 1.07 -12.36 29.50
N TYR A 123 2.14 -12.09 28.77
CA TYR A 123 2.57 -12.91 27.64
C TYR A 123 4.04 -13.31 27.79
N ASN A 124 4.35 -14.57 27.50
CA ASN A 124 5.73 -15.06 27.46
C ASN A 124 6.22 -15.03 26.02
N ILE A 125 7.24 -14.21 25.75
CA ILE A 125 7.82 -14.02 24.42
C ILE A 125 8.23 -15.36 23.79
N GLN A 126 7.81 -15.58 22.56
CA GLN A 126 8.21 -16.71 21.71
C GLN A 126 9.33 -16.29 20.77
N LEU A 127 9.98 -17.27 20.14
CA LEU A 127 11.06 -17.01 19.19
C LEU A 127 10.54 -16.24 17.97
N GLY A 128 11.12 -15.08 17.71
CA GLY A 128 10.77 -14.22 16.57
C GLY A 128 9.67 -13.19 16.87
N ASP A 129 9.13 -13.17 18.08
CA ASP A 129 8.12 -12.17 18.45
C ASP A 129 8.70 -10.75 18.42
N ARG A 130 7.91 -9.83 17.90
CA ARG A 130 8.08 -8.38 18.01
C ARG A 130 6.81 -7.78 18.59
N PHE A 131 6.90 -6.64 19.26
CA PHE A 131 5.71 -5.98 19.82
C PHE A 131 4.67 -5.64 18.76
N PHE A 132 5.09 -5.33 17.53
CA PHE A 132 4.19 -5.12 16.40
C PHE A 132 3.36 -6.37 16.07
N ASP A 133 4.02 -7.51 15.87
CA ASP A 133 3.36 -8.78 15.55
C ASP A 133 2.49 -9.27 16.70
N LEU A 134 2.95 -9.05 17.94
CA LEU A 134 2.17 -9.38 19.13
C LEU A 134 0.86 -8.59 19.15
N ALA A 135 0.94 -7.26 18.95
CA ALA A 135 -0.24 -6.39 18.96
C ALA A 135 -1.21 -6.69 17.81
N ASN A 136 -0.72 -6.73 16.57
CA ASN A 136 -1.54 -6.79 15.36
C ASN A 136 -1.86 -8.22 14.90
N GLY A 137 -0.99 -9.19 15.20
CA GLY A 137 -1.17 -10.60 14.87
C GLY A 137 -1.83 -11.38 16.01
N ASN A 138 -1.10 -11.59 17.11
CA ASN A 138 -1.54 -12.49 18.18
C ASN A 138 -2.76 -11.96 18.94
N TYR A 139 -2.83 -10.64 19.15
CA TYR A 139 -3.94 -9.97 19.82
C TYR A 139 -4.92 -9.29 18.84
N GLU A 140 -4.75 -9.44 17.53
CA GLU A 140 -5.64 -8.92 16.48
C GLU A 140 -5.96 -7.41 16.56
N GLY A 141 -5.07 -6.61 17.16
CA GLY A 141 -5.27 -5.18 17.39
C GLY A 141 -6.00 -4.83 18.68
N LEU A 142 -6.32 -5.80 19.55
CA LEU A 142 -6.89 -5.55 20.90
C LEU A 142 -5.96 -4.74 21.82
N THR A 143 -4.71 -4.57 21.41
CA THR A 143 -3.70 -3.72 22.04
C THR A 143 -2.91 -3.02 20.94
N THR A 144 -2.05 -2.07 21.30
CA THR A 144 -1.12 -1.42 20.37
C THR A 144 0.31 -1.70 20.77
N CYS A 145 1.23 -1.69 19.80
CA CYS A 145 2.65 -1.85 20.08
C CYS A 145 3.15 -0.82 21.11
N GLN A 146 2.69 0.42 21.02
CA GLN A 146 3.04 1.50 21.94
C GLN A 146 2.53 1.24 23.35
N ALA A 147 1.31 0.72 23.51
CA ALA A 147 0.78 0.34 24.82
C ALA A 147 1.63 -0.76 25.47
N ILE A 148 2.09 -1.74 24.67
CA ILE A 148 3.02 -2.77 25.14
C ILE A 148 4.36 -2.14 25.54
N GLN A 149 4.92 -1.22 24.74
CA GLN A 149 6.15 -0.51 25.10
C GLN A 149 6.02 0.28 26.40
N ASP A 150 4.92 0.98 26.57
CA ASP A 150 4.67 1.84 27.74
C ASP A 150 4.51 1.02 29.01
N ALA A 151 3.90 -0.15 28.90
CA ALA A 151 3.83 -1.11 30.00
C ALA A 151 5.18 -1.79 30.29
N ASN A 152 6.11 -1.80 29.34
CA ASN A 152 7.40 -2.51 29.44
C ASN A 152 8.59 -1.63 28.98
N PRO A 153 8.89 -0.52 29.66
CA PRO A 153 9.88 0.47 29.21
C PRO A 153 11.33 -0.06 29.13
N ALA A 154 11.60 -1.22 29.74
CA ALA A 154 12.91 -1.88 29.71
C ALA A 154 13.10 -2.81 28.50
N LEU A 155 12.06 -3.05 27.70
CA LEU A 155 12.10 -3.99 26.58
C LEU A 155 12.24 -3.25 25.25
N LEU A 156 13.01 -3.84 24.33
CA LEU A 156 13.18 -3.32 22.99
C LEU A 156 12.16 -3.98 22.05
N PRO A 157 11.32 -3.22 21.33
CA PRO A 157 10.19 -3.76 20.55
C PRO A 157 10.53 -4.87 19.55
N ASN A 158 11.73 -4.81 18.97
CA ASN A 158 12.19 -5.69 17.91
C ASN A 158 13.33 -6.63 18.36
N ASN A 159 13.69 -6.62 19.65
CA ASN A 159 14.79 -7.42 20.20
C ASN A 159 14.38 -8.01 21.54
N LEU A 160 13.44 -8.95 21.50
CA LEU A 160 12.83 -9.58 22.65
C LEU A 160 13.49 -10.94 22.92
N VAL A 161 13.60 -11.30 24.20
CA VAL A 161 14.23 -12.57 24.61
C VAL A 161 13.14 -13.64 24.81
N VAL A 162 13.35 -14.84 24.29
CA VAL A 162 12.40 -15.96 24.46
C VAL A 162 12.15 -16.26 25.94
N ASN A 163 10.90 -16.52 26.29
CA ASN A 163 10.35 -16.70 27.65
C ASN A 163 10.45 -15.45 28.55
N GLN A 164 10.80 -14.29 28.00
CA GLN A 164 10.72 -13.03 28.73
C GLN A 164 9.25 -12.69 28.99
N ARG A 165 8.93 -12.42 30.25
CA ARG A 165 7.59 -12.03 30.67
C ARG A 165 7.30 -10.59 30.24
N THR A 166 6.25 -10.39 29.46
CA THR A 166 5.82 -9.09 28.91
C THR A 166 4.40 -8.77 29.33
N ILE A 167 4.14 -7.54 29.76
CA ILE A 167 2.80 -7.06 30.08
C ILE A 167 2.11 -6.55 28.81
N VAL A 168 0.92 -7.05 28.50
CA VAL A 168 0.14 -6.62 27.34
C VAL A 168 -1.15 -5.96 27.82
N PRO A 169 -1.33 -4.64 27.64
CA PRO A 169 -2.57 -3.97 28.02
C PRO A 169 -3.67 -4.19 26.96
N ILE A 170 -4.68 -5.00 27.29
CA ILE A 170 -5.86 -5.20 26.44
C ILE A 170 -6.79 -3.99 26.59
N ARG A 171 -7.08 -3.34 25.46
CA ARG A 171 -7.90 -2.13 25.42
C ARG A 171 -9.37 -2.47 25.73
N CYS A 172 -9.99 -1.69 26.61
CA CYS A 172 -11.38 -1.87 27.00
C CYS A 172 -12.00 -0.58 27.52
N ALA A 173 -13.33 -0.50 27.60
CA ALA A 173 -14.04 0.65 28.14
C ALA A 173 -15.22 0.23 29.03
N CYS A 174 -15.56 1.09 29.99
CA CYS A 174 -16.74 0.94 30.82
C CYS A 174 -17.87 1.85 30.35
N PRO A 175 -19.15 1.40 30.37
CA PRO A 175 -20.27 2.28 30.05
C PRO A 175 -20.30 3.51 30.95
N SER A 176 -20.37 4.69 30.32
CA SER A 176 -20.58 5.97 31.01
C SER A 176 -21.94 6.03 31.70
N ALA A 177 -22.14 7.00 32.60
CA ALA A 177 -23.44 7.21 33.25
C ALA A 177 -24.57 7.43 32.23
N THR A 178 -24.30 8.19 31.17
CA THR A 178 -25.25 8.44 30.07
C THR A 178 -25.57 7.16 29.30
N GLN A 179 -24.57 6.36 28.94
CA GLN A 179 -24.78 5.07 28.25
C GLN A 179 -25.60 4.10 29.11
N LYS A 180 -25.37 4.06 30.42
CA LYS A 180 -26.17 3.27 31.36
C LYS A 180 -27.64 3.73 31.41
N GLN A 181 -27.90 5.04 31.35
CA GLN A 181 -29.26 5.58 31.28
C GLN A 181 -29.97 5.19 29.97
N MET A 182 -29.22 5.02 28.88
CA MET A 182 -29.72 4.49 27.60
C MET A 182 -29.88 2.97 27.59
N GLY A 183 -29.63 2.29 28.71
CA GLY A 183 -29.77 0.84 28.86
C GLY A 183 -28.55 0.03 28.43
N ILE A 184 -27.43 0.66 28.04
CA ILE A 184 -26.19 -0.06 27.68
C ILE A 184 -25.55 -0.61 28.96
N VAL A 185 -25.42 -1.94 29.03
CA VAL A 185 -24.88 -2.65 30.20
C VAL A 185 -23.45 -3.14 29.98
N SER A 186 -22.98 -3.22 28.74
CA SER A 186 -21.64 -3.69 28.39
C SER A 186 -21.17 -3.07 27.08
N LEU A 187 -19.88 -2.73 27.02
CA LEU A 187 -19.18 -2.28 25.81
C LEU A 187 -18.15 -3.35 25.46
N VAL A 188 -18.44 -4.17 24.43
CA VAL A 188 -17.51 -5.23 24.00
C VAL A 188 -16.45 -4.62 23.10
N THR A 189 -15.17 -4.83 23.42
CA THR A 189 -14.07 -4.44 22.53
C THR A 189 -14.01 -5.42 21.37
N TYR A 190 -14.20 -4.94 20.15
CA TYR A 190 -14.16 -5.72 18.93
C TYR A 190 -12.96 -5.32 18.06
N PRO A 191 -12.05 -6.26 17.75
CA PRO A 191 -10.97 -6.02 16.80
C PRO A 191 -11.50 -6.05 15.36
N VAL A 192 -11.34 -4.95 14.64
CA VAL A 192 -11.77 -4.78 13.25
C VAL A 192 -10.93 -5.69 12.34
N ALA A 193 -11.59 -6.55 11.58
CA ALA A 193 -10.95 -7.43 10.60
C ALA A 193 -10.96 -6.80 9.20
N THR A 194 -10.09 -7.32 8.32
CA THR A 194 -10.09 -6.94 6.90
C THR A 194 -11.46 -7.21 6.26
N GLY A 195 -12.04 -6.18 5.65
CA GLY A 195 -13.35 -6.24 5.01
C GLY A 195 -14.54 -5.97 5.95
N ASP A 196 -14.32 -5.74 7.25
CA ASP A 196 -15.38 -5.23 8.12
C ASP A 196 -15.73 -3.78 7.74
N ASP A 197 -17.03 -3.50 7.68
CA ASP A 197 -17.59 -2.16 7.55
C ASP A 197 -18.64 -1.95 8.64
N ILE A 198 -19.06 -0.71 8.84
CA ILE A 198 -20.00 -0.37 9.93
C ILE A 198 -21.29 -1.19 9.82
N LYS A 199 -21.86 -1.32 8.60
CA LYS A 199 -23.12 -2.03 8.39
C LYS A 199 -22.96 -3.53 8.64
N SER A 200 -21.87 -4.12 8.14
CA SER A 200 -21.64 -5.56 8.32
C SER A 200 -21.39 -5.93 9.79
N VAL A 201 -20.66 -5.10 10.55
CA VAL A 201 -20.41 -5.33 11.98
C VAL A 201 -21.70 -5.14 12.80
N VAL A 202 -22.43 -4.03 12.64
CA VAL A 202 -23.64 -3.80 13.44
C VAL A 202 -24.73 -4.83 13.11
N HIS A 203 -24.86 -5.23 11.84
CA HIS A 203 -25.76 -6.30 11.44
C HIS A 203 -25.37 -7.65 12.06
N ARG A 204 -24.07 -8.01 12.02
CA ARG A 204 -23.55 -9.27 12.58
C ARG A 204 -23.89 -9.41 14.07
N PHE A 205 -23.78 -8.34 14.84
CA PHE A 205 -24.01 -8.36 16.30
C PHE A 205 -25.42 -7.90 16.72
N GLY A 206 -26.30 -7.55 15.77
CA GLY A 206 -27.67 -7.08 16.07
C GLY A 206 -27.70 -5.73 16.81
N ILE A 207 -26.76 -4.84 16.49
CA ILE A 207 -26.60 -3.53 17.15
C ILE A 207 -27.25 -2.44 16.29
N VAL A 208 -27.84 -1.45 16.93
CA VAL A 208 -28.37 -0.28 16.23
C VAL A 208 -27.23 0.62 15.79
N GLU A 209 -27.14 0.92 14.49
CA GLU A 209 -26.05 1.69 13.87
C GLU A 209 -25.78 3.02 14.58
N GLN A 210 -26.82 3.78 14.93
CA GLN A 210 -26.68 5.06 15.64
C GLN A 210 -26.05 4.90 17.04
N GLN A 211 -26.34 3.80 17.74
CA GLN A 211 -25.72 3.52 19.04
C GLN A 211 -24.25 3.14 18.88
N PHE A 212 -23.92 2.37 17.84
CA PHE A 212 -22.55 2.03 17.49
C PHE A 212 -21.73 3.28 17.15
N LEU A 213 -22.24 4.15 16.28
CA LEU A 213 -21.59 5.40 15.89
C LEU A 213 -21.35 6.30 17.11
N ALA A 214 -22.37 6.48 17.96
CA ALA A 214 -22.26 7.28 19.18
C ALA A 214 -21.29 6.69 20.22
N ALA A 215 -21.25 5.37 20.38
CA ALA A 215 -20.33 4.72 21.33
C ALA A 215 -18.85 4.85 20.92
N ASN A 216 -18.59 5.10 19.63
CA ASN A 216 -17.27 5.17 19.03
C ASN A 216 -16.90 6.57 18.51
N GLY A 217 -17.74 7.59 18.72
CA GLY A 217 -17.48 8.94 18.20
C GLY A 217 -17.30 8.99 16.67
N ILE A 218 -17.94 8.07 15.92
CA ILE A 218 -17.81 7.99 14.45
C ILE A 218 -18.87 8.91 13.82
N PRO A 219 -18.49 9.84 12.91
CA PRO A 219 -19.45 10.67 12.20
C PRO A 219 -20.39 9.85 11.32
N ASN A 220 -21.67 10.24 11.21
CA ASN A 220 -22.69 9.58 10.36
C ASN A 220 -22.35 9.53 8.85
N THR A 221 -21.29 10.22 8.42
CA THR A 221 -20.82 10.26 7.03
C THR A 221 -19.73 9.25 6.73
N SER A 222 -19.13 8.62 7.75
CA SER A 222 -18.04 7.67 7.61
C SER A 222 -18.59 6.26 7.48
N SER A 223 -18.12 5.48 6.49
CA SER A 223 -18.50 4.07 6.31
C SER A 223 -17.34 3.10 6.58
N LEU A 224 -16.12 3.61 6.71
CA LEU A 224 -14.90 2.81 6.74
C LEU A 224 -14.49 2.47 8.18
N LEU A 225 -14.15 1.20 8.39
CA LEU A 225 -13.43 0.75 9.58
C LEU A 225 -12.03 0.30 9.16
N PHE A 226 -11.01 0.69 9.91
CA PHE A 226 -9.61 0.33 9.66
C PHE A 226 -9.26 -1.00 10.32
N PRO A 227 -8.73 -2.01 9.59
CA PRO A 227 -8.29 -3.27 10.18
C PRO A 227 -7.19 -3.09 11.25
N ALA A 228 -7.06 -4.06 12.16
CA ALA A 228 -6.12 -4.00 13.29
C ALA A 228 -6.31 -2.78 14.21
N THR A 229 -7.53 -2.23 14.23
CA THR A 229 -8.01 -1.26 15.23
C THR A 229 -9.16 -1.86 16.02
N THR A 230 -9.64 -1.18 17.07
CA THR A 230 -10.79 -1.66 17.85
C THR A 230 -11.97 -0.68 17.84
N VAL A 231 -13.17 -1.24 17.84
CA VAL A 231 -14.43 -0.53 18.10
C VAL A 231 -15.14 -1.11 19.32
N LEU A 232 -15.98 -0.32 19.96
CA LEU A 232 -16.84 -0.70 21.06
C LEU A 232 -18.22 -1.06 20.55
N LEU A 233 -18.67 -2.26 20.87
CA LEU A 233 -20.01 -2.74 20.55
C LEU A 233 -20.93 -2.52 21.77
N PRO A 234 -21.92 -1.61 21.70
CA PRO A 234 -22.83 -1.35 22.80
C PRO A 234 -23.93 -2.42 22.89
N PHE A 235 -23.94 -3.15 24.00
CA PHE A 235 -24.96 -4.16 24.27
C PHE A 235 -25.90 -3.74 25.40
N LEU A 236 -27.21 -3.92 25.17
CA LEU A 236 -28.27 -3.70 26.16
C LEU A 236 -28.40 -4.88 27.14
N VAL A 237 -27.86 -6.04 26.79
CA VAL A 237 -27.78 -7.25 27.63
C VAL A 237 -26.38 -7.81 27.52
N LYS A 238 -25.80 -8.29 28.62
CA LYS A 238 -24.45 -8.88 28.58
C LYS A 238 -24.40 -10.02 27.54
N PRO A 239 -23.58 -9.90 26.49
CA PRO A 239 -23.55 -10.90 25.43
C PRO A 239 -22.97 -12.21 25.95
N SER A 240 -23.56 -13.32 25.51
CA SER A 240 -23.26 -14.66 26.03
C SER A 240 -22.90 -15.67 24.94
N ILE A 241 -23.11 -15.35 23.65
CA ILE A 241 -22.74 -16.19 22.51
C ILE A 241 -22.39 -15.29 21.30
N PRO A 242 -21.23 -15.48 20.66
CA PRO A 242 -20.86 -14.81 19.42
C PRO A 242 -21.79 -15.15 18.24
N PRO A 243 -22.08 -14.18 17.35
CA PRO A 243 -22.84 -14.39 16.13
C PRO A 243 -21.99 -15.10 15.07
N ASN A 244 -21.73 -16.40 15.29
CA ASN A 244 -21.34 -17.35 14.24
C ASN A 244 -21.47 -18.82 14.67
N MET A 245 -22.09 -19.12 15.81
CA MET A 245 -22.61 -20.46 16.08
C MET A 245 -24.00 -20.57 15.45
N THR A 246 -24.11 -21.34 14.37
CA THR A 246 -25.41 -21.71 13.81
C THR A 246 -26.30 -22.33 14.88
N SER A 247 -27.28 -21.56 15.35
CA SER A 247 -28.66 -22.02 15.41
C SER A 247 -29.56 -20.85 15.08
N ILE A 248 -30.24 -20.97 13.93
CA ILE A 248 -31.49 -20.29 13.66
C ILE A 248 -32.44 -20.72 14.78
N SER A 249 -32.71 -19.84 15.73
CA SER A 249 -33.90 -19.94 16.56
C SER A 249 -34.43 -18.53 16.78
N SER A 250 -35.60 -18.33 16.19
CA SER A 250 -36.44 -17.13 16.22
C SER A 250 -36.47 -16.42 17.57
N ALA A 251 -36.15 -15.13 17.57
CA ALA A 251 -36.57 -14.20 18.62
C ALA A 251 -37.57 -13.18 18.05
N PRO A 252 -38.58 -12.78 18.84
CA PRO A 252 -39.87 -12.29 18.34
C PRO A 252 -39.84 -10.80 18.01
N SER A 253 -40.63 -10.42 17.00
CA SER A 253 -40.88 -9.04 16.59
C SER A 253 -41.60 -8.23 17.69
N PRO A 254 -41.08 -7.04 18.07
CA PRO A 254 -41.84 -6.05 18.84
C PRO A 254 -42.54 -5.01 17.94
N PRO A 255 -43.52 -4.27 18.49
CA PRO A 255 -44.77 -3.93 17.80
C PRO A 255 -44.69 -2.69 16.91
N SER A 256 -45.59 -2.68 15.92
CA SER A 256 -45.95 -1.53 15.09
C SER A 256 -46.43 -0.35 15.93
N VAL A 257 -45.64 0.73 15.96
CA VAL A 257 -46.10 2.04 16.45
C VAL A 257 -46.75 2.79 15.30
N GLN A 258 -48.07 3.00 15.42
CA GLN A 258 -48.80 3.91 14.56
C GLN A 258 -48.38 5.35 14.89
N VAL A 259 -47.82 6.06 13.90
CA VAL A 259 -47.70 7.51 13.96
C VAL A 259 -48.78 8.11 13.07
N SER A 260 -49.79 8.64 13.74
CA SER A 260 -50.85 9.47 13.21
C SER A 260 -50.32 10.65 12.40
N SER A 261 -50.88 10.81 11.21
CA SER A 261 -50.76 11.98 10.34
C SER A 261 -51.25 13.25 11.05
N SER A 262 -50.44 14.32 11.02
CA SER A 262 -50.95 15.69 11.14
C SER A 262 -50.40 16.55 10.01
N SER A 263 -51.34 17.00 9.17
CA SER A 263 -51.16 17.98 8.12
C SER A 263 -50.99 19.38 8.72
N GLY A 264 -49.95 20.11 8.31
CA GLY A 264 -49.78 21.54 8.57
C GLY A 264 -49.19 22.23 7.35
N SER A 265 -50.00 23.04 6.66
CA SER A 265 -49.57 23.87 5.53
C SER A 265 -48.85 25.14 6.00
N SER A 266 -47.87 25.65 5.24
CA SER A 266 -47.82 27.08 4.89
C SER A 266 -46.71 27.37 3.87
N LYS A 267 -46.92 28.43 3.07
CA LYS A 267 -46.15 28.90 1.91
C LYS A 267 -45.01 29.86 2.30
N THR A 268 -44.11 30.10 1.32
CA THR A 268 -43.24 31.29 1.11
C THR A 268 -42.14 31.54 2.15
N GLY A 269 -40.91 31.99 1.85
CA GLY A 269 -40.21 32.46 0.66
C GLY A 269 -38.93 33.19 1.13
N ILE A 270 -37.82 33.02 0.39
CA ILE A 270 -36.62 33.88 0.25
C ILE A 270 -36.12 34.66 1.51
N TYR A 271 -34.96 34.27 2.07
CA TYR A 271 -33.85 35.16 2.50
C TYR A 271 -32.58 34.34 2.83
N VAL A 272 -31.75 34.04 1.82
CA VAL A 272 -30.35 33.61 2.02
C VAL A 272 -29.48 34.44 1.08
N GLY A 273 -29.11 35.65 1.51
CA GLY A 273 -28.34 36.58 0.68
C GLY A 273 -27.62 37.67 1.46
N ILE A 274 -27.40 37.48 2.76
CA ILE A 274 -26.74 38.47 3.64
C ILE A 274 -25.46 37.92 4.31
N PRO A 275 -25.29 36.62 4.63
CA PRO A 275 -24.06 36.14 5.26
C PRO A 275 -22.86 36.07 4.29
N VAL A 276 -23.10 35.77 3.01
CA VAL A 276 -22.04 35.52 2.02
C VAL A 276 -21.36 36.82 1.58
N ALA A 277 -22.12 37.90 1.41
CA ALA A 277 -21.56 39.20 1.05
C ALA A 277 -20.68 39.79 2.16
N PHE A 278 -21.06 39.59 3.42
CA PHE A 278 -20.27 40.02 4.57
C PHE A 278 -18.97 39.23 4.71
N PHE A 279 -18.99 37.93 4.45
CA PHE A 279 -17.79 37.09 4.51
C PHE A 279 -16.79 37.43 3.40
N VAL A 280 -17.27 37.67 2.17
CA VAL A 280 -16.41 38.07 1.03
C VAL A 280 -15.78 39.45 1.26
N MET A 281 -16.53 40.41 1.80
CA MET A 281 -16.00 41.73 2.17
C MET A 281 -14.94 41.66 3.28
N LEU A 282 -15.13 40.78 4.26
CA LEU A 282 -14.16 40.58 5.34
C LEU A 282 -12.85 39.98 4.81
N CYS A 283 -12.93 38.97 3.93
CA CYS A 283 -11.75 38.36 3.32
C CYS A 283 -10.96 39.35 2.46
N ALA A 284 -11.64 40.20 1.68
CA ALA A 284 -11.00 41.22 0.85
C ALA A 284 -10.25 42.28 1.70
N ALA A 285 -10.84 42.69 2.84
CA ALA A 285 -10.20 43.63 3.76
C ALA A 285 -8.93 43.06 4.40
N VAL A 286 -8.92 41.76 4.75
CA VAL A 286 -7.74 41.08 5.31
C VAL A 286 -6.61 40.99 4.27
N VAL A 287 -6.92 40.67 3.01
CA VAL A 287 -5.92 40.62 1.93
C VAL A 287 -5.33 42.00 1.69
N ALA A 288 -6.15 43.06 1.64
CA ALA A 288 -5.68 44.44 1.49
C ALA A 288 -4.76 44.87 2.65
N PHE A 289 -5.08 44.48 3.88
CA PHE A 289 -4.24 44.77 5.06
C PHE A 289 -2.89 44.05 5.01
N VAL A 290 -2.84 42.80 4.55
CA VAL A 290 -1.59 42.03 4.39
C VAL A 290 -0.72 42.61 3.26
N CYS A 291 -1.33 43.00 2.14
CA CYS A 291 -0.62 43.67 1.04
C CYS A 291 -0.07 45.03 1.46
N TRP A 292 -0.81 45.80 2.27
CA TRP A 292 -0.33 47.08 2.79
C TRP A 292 0.86 46.90 3.75
N LYS A 293 0.81 45.93 4.68
CA LYS A 293 1.96 45.66 5.57
C LYS A 293 3.21 45.20 4.83
N ARG A 294 3.07 44.54 3.68
CA ARG A 294 4.21 44.11 2.85
C ARG A 294 4.77 45.24 1.96
N GLY A 295 4.00 46.31 1.72
CA GLY A 295 4.42 47.46 0.91
C GLY A 295 5.19 48.56 1.66
N VAL A 296 5.28 48.50 3.00
CA VAL A 296 5.88 49.57 3.83
C VAL A 296 7.32 49.28 4.28
N ALA A 297 7.83 48.06 4.06
CA ALA A 297 9.21 47.71 4.37
C ALA A 297 10.09 47.71 3.11
N GLY A 298 10.40 48.89 2.56
CA GLY A 298 11.30 49.00 1.41
C GLY A 298 11.76 50.41 1.06
N GLY A 299 12.97 50.76 1.52
CA GLY A 299 13.86 51.77 0.91
C GLY A 299 14.38 52.84 1.88
N LYS A 300 15.62 53.35 1.84
CA LYS A 300 16.80 53.35 0.93
C LYS A 300 17.91 54.18 1.69
N PRO A 301 19.00 54.71 1.08
CA PRO A 301 20.18 54.16 0.38
C PRO A 301 21.54 54.73 0.92
N VAL A 302 22.69 54.42 0.28
CA VAL A 302 23.80 55.36 -0.14
C VAL A 302 25.17 54.63 -0.31
N LEU A 303 25.83 54.89 -1.46
CA LEU A 303 27.18 54.52 -1.99
C LEU A 303 28.28 55.52 -1.50
N PRO A 304 29.58 55.53 -1.93
CA PRO A 304 30.47 54.55 -2.60
C PRO A 304 31.94 54.52 -2.06
N SER A 305 32.85 53.80 -2.75
CA SER A 305 34.34 53.95 -2.88
C SER A 305 35.06 52.61 -2.57
N SER A 306 36.06 52.08 -3.28
CA SER A 306 36.87 52.42 -4.48
C SER A 306 37.76 51.19 -4.82
N VAL A 307 37.72 50.68 -6.06
CA VAL A 307 38.83 50.47 -7.05
C VAL A 307 40.26 50.10 -6.53
N PRO A 308 41.11 49.26 -7.20
CA PRO A 308 40.93 48.11 -8.13
C PRO A 308 42.09 47.03 -8.05
N PRO A 309 42.62 46.37 -9.13
CA PRO A 309 42.63 44.90 -9.24
C PRO A 309 44.03 44.25 -9.50
N VAL A 310 44.15 42.91 -9.50
CA VAL A 310 45.22 42.23 -10.27
C VAL A 310 44.74 40.88 -10.84
N ALA A 311 45.26 40.60 -12.02
CA ALA A 311 44.85 39.66 -13.07
C ALA A 311 45.20 38.17 -12.88
N ALA A 312 44.34 37.34 -13.49
CA ALA A 312 44.57 36.25 -14.45
C ALA A 312 45.74 35.23 -14.35
N LYS A 313 45.31 33.95 -14.40
CA LYS A 313 45.81 32.81 -15.24
C LYS A 313 47.14 32.10 -14.79
N PRO A 314 47.53 30.97 -15.43
CA PRO A 314 47.19 29.57 -15.12
C PRO A 314 48.48 28.73 -14.89
N SER A 315 48.44 27.38 -14.85
CA SER A 315 49.50 26.42 -15.29
C SER A 315 49.39 25.07 -14.53
N SER A 316 49.29 23.93 -15.25
CA SER A 316 50.35 22.97 -15.62
C SER A 316 50.65 21.94 -14.50
N SER A 317 50.94 20.65 -14.68
CA SER A 317 51.41 19.86 -15.83
C SER A 317 51.38 18.36 -15.44
N SER A 318 51.09 17.53 -16.44
CA SER A 318 51.45 16.11 -16.71
C SER A 318 52.71 15.52 -16.02
N PRO A 319 52.86 14.18 -15.92
CA PRO A 319 53.31 13.41 -17.09
C PRO A 319 52.67 12.03 -17.32
N LEU A 320 52.63 11.67 -18.60
CA LEU A 320 52.57 10.31 -19.13
C LEU A 320 53.78 9.49 -18.66
N LEU A 321 53.55 8.22 -18.32
CA LEU A 321 54.57 7.18 -18.41
C LEU A 321 53.95 5.94 -19.07
N ASN A 322 54.42 5.65 -20.29
CA ASN A 322 54.39 4.33 -20.89
C ASN A 322 55.26 3.40 -20.05
N MET A 323 54.74 2.25 -19.59
CA MET A 323 55.56 1.04 -19.46
C MET A 323 54.73 -0.23 -19.68
N ARG A 324 55.18 -0.94 -20.73
CA ARG A 324 55.02 -2.34 -21.11
C ARG A 324 54.47 -3.29 -20.03
N PHE A 325 53.44 -4.05 -20.43
CA PHE A 325 53.04 -5.30 -19.80
C PHE A 325 54.16 -6.33 -19.92
N ASN A 326 54.54 -6.93 -18.79
CA ASN A 326 55.05 -8.29 -18.73
C ASN A 326 54.43 -8.95 -17.50
N ASP A 327 54.15 -10.24 -17.69
CA ASP A 327 53.36 -11.13 -16.86
C ASP A 327 53.83 -11.29 -15.40
N ASP A 328 52.89 -11.80 -14.61
CA ASP A 328 53.03 -12.39 -13.28
C ASP A 328 53.11 -11.43 -12.08
N MET A 329 51.93 -11.10 -11.53
CA MET A 329 51.82 -10.91 -10.09
C MET A 329 50.44 -11.36 -9.57
N HIS A 330 50.46 -12.50 -8.87
CA HIS A 330 49.40 -13.00 -8.00
C HIS A 330 48.90 -11.89 -7.07
N PHE A 331 47.63 -11.48 -7.22
CA PHE A 331 46.92 -10.67 -6.24
C PHE A 331 45.79 -11.53 -5.67
N GLY A 332 45.78 -11.66 -4.34
CA GLY A 332 44.88 -12.54 -3.60
C GLY A 332 43.41 -12.27 -3.92
N VAL A 333 42.85 -13.12 -4.76
CA VAL A 333 41.41 -13.25 -4.93
C VAL A 333 40.92 -14.01 -3.72
N MET A 334 40.01 -13.41 -2.95
CA MET A 334 39.19 -14.14 -2.00
C MET A 334 38.46 -15.22 -2.79
N GLU A 335 38.93 -16.46 -2.71
CA GLU A 335 38.31 -17.62 -3.34
C GLU A 335 36.86 -17.73 -2.84
N LEU A 336 35.92 -17.34 -3.70
CA LEU A 336 34.52 -17.67 -3.53
C LEU A 336 34.41 -19.20 -3.67
N PRO A 337 33.85 -19.92 -2.68
CA PRO A 337 33.79 -21.37 -2.75
C PRO A 337 32.93 -21.82 -3.93
N SER A 338 33.47 -22.82 -4.61
CA SER A 338 33.04 -23.43 -5.86
C SER A 338 31.65 -24.08 -5.79
N SER A 339 30.69 -23.40 -6.41
CA SER A 339 29.48 -23.95 -7.04
C SER A 339 28.96 -22.89 -8.02
N GLU A 340 29.68 -22.64 -9.12
CA GLU A 340 29.33 -21.55 -10.04
C GLU A 340 28.14 -21.94 -10.93
N LYS A 341 26.97 -21.37 -10.63
CA LYS A 341 25.72 -21.41 -11.41
C LYS A 341 25.86 -20.81 -12.83
N PHE A 342 26.91 -20.03 -13.10
CA PHE A 342 27.08 -19.20 -14.29
C PHE A 342 28.45 -19.41 -14.94
N ALA A 343 28.51 -19.35 -16.28
CA ALA A 343 29.76 -19.49 -17.00
C ALA A 343 30.65 -18.24 -16.84
N ARG A 344 31.93 -18.44 -16.52
CA ARG A 344 32.94 -17.39 -16.54
C ARG A 344 33.60 -17.35 -17.92
N TYR A 345 33.42 -16.24 -18.63
CA TYR A 345 34.00 -16.00 -19.95
C TYR A 345 35.25 -15.14 -19.87
N THR A 346 36.13 -15.30 -20.84
CA THR A 346 37.28 -14.43 -21.09
C THR A 346 36.88 -13.24 -21.96
N LEU A 347 37.61 -12.12 -21.84
CA LEU A 347 37.35 -10.94 -22.67
C LEU A 347 37.41 -11.28 -24.17
N LYS A 348 38.36 -12.13 -24.56
CA LYS A 348 38.50 -12.59 -25.95
C LYS A 348 37.27 -13.32 -26.46
N GLU A 349 36.61 -14.13 -25.64
CA GLU A 349 35.34 -14.80 -26.01
C GLU A 349 34.20 -13.79 -26.15
N ILE A 350 34.13 -12.78 -25.27
CA ILE A 350 33.14 -11.70 -25.37
C ILE A 350 33.35 -10.88 -26.66
N GLU A 351 34.60 -10.51 -26.96
CA GLU A 351 34.98 -9.77 -28.17
C GLU A 351 34.64 -10.57 -29.43
N GLN A 352 34.97 -11.86 -29.46
CA GLN A 352 34.62 -12.73 -30.59
C GLN A 352 33.11 -12.86 -30.77
N ALA A 353 32.36 -13.06 -29.68
CA ALA A 353 30.91 -13.19 -29.71
C ALA A 353 30.21 -11.93 -30.23
N THR A 354 30.74 -10.74 -29.92
CA THR A 354 30.17 -9.42 -30.26
C THR A 354 30.82 -8.77 -31.49
N GLN A 355 31.68 -9.49 -32.22
CA GLN A 355 32.45 -8.95 -33.35
C GLN A 355 33.24 -7.69 -32.98
N ASN A 356 33.96 -7.74 -31.86
CA ASN A 356 34.69 -6.65 -31.24
C ASN A 356 33.80 -5.43 -30.93
N PHE A 357 32.62 -5.68 -30.35
CA PHE A 357 31.63 -4.63 -30.03
C PHE A 357 31.28 -3.76 -31.24
N SER A 358 31.09 -4.41 -32.40
CA SER A 358 30.76 -3.72 -33.65
C SER A 358 29.46 -2.91 -33.48
N PRO A 359 29.37 -1.69 -34.04
CA PRO A 359 28.13 -0.90 -34.02
C PRO A 359 26.92 -1.63 -34.62
N VAL A 360 27.15 -2.59 -35.53
CA VAL A 360 26.09 -3.43 -36.12
C VAL A 360 25.46 -4.39 -35.11
N THR A 361 26.20 -4.74 -34.06
CA THR A 361 25.72 -5.61 -32.98
C THR A 361 25.12 -4.80 -31.82
N LEU A 362 25.21 -3.48 -31.83
CA LEU A 362 24.65 -2.63 -30.78
C LEU A 362 23.12 -2.74 -30.77
N ILE A 363 22.55 -3.09 -29.64
CA ILE A 363 21.09 -3.14 -29.44
C ILE A 363 20.62 -1.76 -28.95
N LYS A 364 21.10 -1.34 -27.77
CA LYS A 364 20.77 -0.05 -27.15
C LYS A 364 21.77 0.25 -26.03
N GLY A 365 22.18 1.51 -25.88
CA GLY A 365 23.06 1.96 -24.81
C GLY A 365 24.39 1.19 -24.77
N SER A 366 24.59 0.37 -23.74
CA SER A 366 25.81 -0.45 -23.54
C SER A 366 25.59 -1.94 -23.78
N VAL A 367 24.52 -2.32 -24.49
CA VAL A 367 24.15 -3.73 -24.73
C VAL A 367 24.36 -4.10 -26.19
N TYR A 368 25.09 -5.20 -26.40
CA TYR A 368 25.46 -5.73 -27.71
C TYR A 368 24.89 -7.15 -27.88
N ARG A 369 24.41 -7.45 -29.08
CA ARG A 369 24.06 -8.81 -29.47
C ARG A 369 25.33 -9.61 -29.72
N GLY A 370 25.38 -10.83 -29.23
CA GLY A 370 26.47 -11.76 -29.51
C GLY A 370 25.98 -13.15 -29.87
N ILE A 371 26.91 -14.00 -30.29
CA ILE A 371 26.69 -15.45 -30.43
C ILE A 371 27.73 -16.18 -29.58
N MET A 372 27.27 -16.97 -28.62
CA MET A 372 28.11 -17.81 -27.75
C MET A 372 27.63 -19.25 -27.83
N ASN A 373 28.53 -20.19 -28.10
CA ASN A 373 28.20 -21.61 -28.26
C ASN A 373 27.05 -21.88 -29.25
N GLY A 374 26.93 -21.07 -30.30
CA GLY A 374 25.86 -21.16 -31.30
C GLY A 374 24.51 -20.56 -30.88
N GLN A 375 24.40 -20.00 -29.68
CA GLN A 375 23.19 -19.35 -29.16
C GLN A 375 23.33 -17.83 -29.17
N ALA A 376 22.22 -17.14 -29.47
CA ALA A 376 22.17 -15.68 -29.39
C ALA A 376 22.17 -15.24 -27.91
N VAL A 377 22.99 -14.23 -27.60
CA VAL A 377 23.12 -13.66 -26.24
C VAL A 377 23.09 -12.14 -26.29
N ALA A 378 22.74 -11.52 -25.16
CA ALA A 378 22.88 -10.08 -24.94
C ALA A 378 24.04 -9.81 -23.97
N VAL A 379 25.06 -9.08 -24.44
CA VAL A 379 26.24 -8.71 -23.68
C VAL A 379 26.09 -7.25 -23.22
N LYS A 380 25.92 -7.04 -21.92
CA LYS A 380 25.85 -5.71 -21.30
C LYS A 380 27.21 -5.32 -20.73
N ILE A 381 27.75 -4.19 -21.18
CA ILE A 381 28.95 -3.59 -20.60
C ILE A 381 28.55 -2.77 -19.37
N VAL A 382 29.21 -3.03 -18.25
CA VAL A 382 28.93 -2.42 -16.95
C VAL A 382 30.21 -1.84 -16.36
N THR A 383 30.17 -0.55 -16.03
CA THR A 383 31.28 0.21 -15.42
C THR A 383 31.00 0.53 -13.96
N ARG A 384 30.74 -0.50 -13.16
CA ARG A 384 30.53 -0.44 -11.70
C ARG A 384 30.74 -1.83 -11.10
N ASP A 385 30.73 -1.90 -9.77
CA ASP A 385 30.64 -3.18 -9.08
C ASP A 385 29.32 -3.89 -9.45
N VAL A 386 29.45 -5.16 -9.82
CA VAL A 386 28.35 -6.06 -10.17
C VAL A 386 28.16 -7.17 -9.13
N SER A 387 28.93 -7.16 -8.04
CA SER A 387 28.93 -8.22 -7.03
C SER A 387 27.54 -8.44 -6.44
N GLU A 388 26.84 -7.39 -6.03
CA GLU A 388 25.47 -7.51 -5.49
C GLU A 388 24.49 -8.07 -6.53
N GLU A 389 24.51 -7.54 -7.77
CA GLU A 389 23.66 -8.01 -8.87
C GLU A 389 23.92 -9.51 -9.18
N LEU A 390 25.19 -9.92 -9.23
CA LEU A 390 25.57 -11.33 -9.41
C LEU A 390 25.08 -12.21 -8.25
N GLN A 391 25.16 -11.74 -7.00
CA GLN A 391 24.67 -12.50 -5.84
C GLN A 391 23.15 -12.68 -5.87
N ILE A 392 22.41 -11.66 -6.30
CA ILE A 392 20.94 -11.75 -6.46
C ILE A 392 20.59 -12.71 -7.60
N LEU A 393 21.20 -12.54 -8.78
CA LEU A 393 20.99 -13.42 -9.93
C LEU A 393 21.35 -14.88 -9.61
N LYS A 394 22.34 -15.12 -8.74
CA LYS A 394 22.65 -16.47 -8.24
C LYS A 394 21.54 -17.10 -7.41
N LYS A 395 20.60 -16.33 -6.86
CA LYS A 395 19.52 -16.82 -5.97
C LYS A 395 18.14 -16.81 -6.63
N VAL A 396 17.92 -15.98 -7.64
CA VAL A 396 16.64 -15.91 -8.38
C VAL A 396 16.69 -16.74 -9.66
N HIS A 397 15.58 -17.44 -9.98
CA HIS A 397 15.42 -18.26 -11.18
C HIS A 397 13.94 -18.44 -11.50
N HIS A 398 13.47 -17.86 -12.61
CA HIS A 398 12.07 -17.93 -13.00
C HIS A 398 11.91 -17.71 -14.51
N GLY A 399 10.90 -18.33 -15.14
CA GLY A 399 10.70 -18.24 -16.61
C GLY A 399 10.43 -16.81 -17.11
N ASN A 400 9.81 -15.98 -16.27
CA ASN A 400 9.52 -14.58 -16.53
C ASN A 400 10.57 -13.60 -15.98
N LEU A 401 11.76 -14.09 -15.63
CA LEU A 401 12.94 -13.26 -15.36
C LEU A 401 13.96 -13.46 -16.48
N ILE A 402 14.73 -12.42 -16.81
CA ILE A 402 15.84 -12.56 -17.75
C ILE A 402 16.95 -13.40 -17.13
N THR A 403 17.42 -14.41 -17.86
CA THR A 403 18.42 -15.35 -17.37
C THR A 403 19.83 -14.84 -17.62
N LEU A 404 20.63 -14.74 -16.57
CA LEU A 404 22.08 -14.55 -16.70
C LEU A 404 22.72 -15.88 -17.11
N VAL A 405 23.40 -15.90 -18.25
CA VAL A 405 24.13 -17.05 -18.79
C VAL A 405 25.55 -17.10 -18.23
N GLY A 406 26.19 -15.93 -18.10
CA GLY A 406 27.56 -15.84 -17.63
C GLY A 406 28.06 -14.42 -17.46
N TYR A 407 29.34 -14.30 -17.10
CA TYR A 407 29.99 -13.01 -16.88
C TYR A 407 31.47 -13.05 -17.25
N CYS A 408 32.03 -11.87 -17.53
CA CYS A 408 33.46 -11.64 -17.63
C CYS A 408 33.82 -10.43 -16.74
N ILE A 409 34.73 -10.63 -15.78
CA ILE A 409 35.24 -9.54 -14.92
C ILE A 409 36.70 -9.33 -15.32
N VAL A 410 37.00 -8.16 -15.90
CA VAL A 410 38.35 -7.81 -16.38
C VAL A 410 39.09 -6.98 -15.33
N ALA A 411 38.40 -5.99 -14.73
CA ALA A 411 38.91 -5.15 -13.65
C ALA A 411 37.74 -4.68 -12.75
N PHE A 412 38.05 -4.06 -11.60
CA PHE A 412 37.04 -3.57 -10.63
C PHE A 412 35.97 -2.64 -11.25
N GLU A 413 36.27 -1.97 -12.36
CA GLU A 413 35.37 -1.01 -13.02
C GLU A 413 34.95 -1.42 -14.44
N GLN A 414 35.24 -2.66 -14.88
CA GLN A 414 34.79 -3.14 -16.19
C GLN A 414 34.39 -4.60 -16.15
N SER A 415 33.08 -4.82 -16.19
CA SER A 415 32.44 -6.13 -16.21
C SER A 415 31.50 -6.27 -17.40
N TYR A 416 31.38 -7.50 -17.90
CA TYR A 416 30.47 -7.87 -18.97
C TYR A 416 29.51 -8.91 -18.44
N LEU A 417 28.21 -8.62 -18.51
CA LEU A 417 27.15 -9.53 -18.11
C LEU A 417 26.51 -10.11 -19.38
N VAL A 418 26.45 -11.43 -19.46
CA VAL A 418 25.93 -12.17 -20.61
C VAL A 418 24.57 -12.74 -20.24
N TYR A 419 23.51 -12.26 -20.90
CA TYR A 419 22.14 -12.72 -20.70
C TYR A 419 21.64 -13.51 -21.91
N GLU A 420 20.55 -14.26 -21.72
CA GLU A 420 19.76 -14.75 -22.84
C GLU A 420 19.30 -13.59 -23.73
N TYR A 421 19.20 -13.83 -25.03
CA TYR A 421 18.74 -12.81 -25.99
C TYR A 421 17.22 -12.90 -26.15
N ALA A 422 16.50 -11.84 -25.79
CA ALA A 422 15.07 -11.69 -26.02
C ALA A 422 14.82 -11.10 -27.42
N GLU A 423 14.24 -11.89 -28.32
CA GLU A 423 14.22 -11.59 -29.76
C GLU A 423 13.34 -10.40 -30.13
N ASN A 424 12.32 -10.10 -29.33
CA ASN A 424 11.36 -9.05 -29.62
C ASN A 424 11.66 -7.75 -28.85
N GLY A 425 12.86 -7.57 -28.29
CA GLY A 425 13.24 -6.29 -27.66
C GLY A 425 12.45 -5.99 -26.39
N SER A 426 12.23 -4.70 -26.09
CA SER A 426 11.57 -4.26 -24.86
C SER A 426 10.10 -3.91 -25.06
N LEU A 427 9.26 -4.08 -24.03
CA LEU A 427 7.83 -3.77 -24.08
C LEU A 427 7.58 -2.32 -24.49
N SER A 428 8.42 -1.36 -24.08
CA SER A 428 8.28 0.04 -24.49
C SER A 428 8.33 0.22 -26.00
N ASP A 429 9.14 -0.58 -26.71
CA ASP A 429 9.29 -0.49 -28.17
C ASP A 429 8.01 -0.94 -28.92
N TRP A 430 7.09 -1.63 -28.21
CA TRP A 430 5.80 -2.10 -28.78
C TRP A 430 4.58 -1.33 -28.28
N LEU A 431 4.75 -0.47 -27.28
CA LEU A 431 3.66 0.35 -26.72
C LEU A 431 3.72 1.80 -27.20
N HIS A 432 4.92 2.35 -27.40
CA HIS A 432 5.11 3.77 -27.68
C HIS A 432 5.62 3.97 -29.10
N ASP A 433 5.01 4.89 -29.84
CA ASP A 433 5.58 5.37 -31.10
C ASP A 433 6.79 6.25 -30.78
N ASP A 434 8.00 5.74 -31.01
CA ASP A 434 9.20 6.57 -31.03
C ASP A 434 9.25 7.33 -32.36
N ASP A 435 9.00 8.65 -32.31
CA ASP A 435 9.05 9.60 -33.44
C ASP A 435 10.39 9.58 -34.23
N ASP A 436 11.43 8.90 -33.73
CA ASP A 436 12.83 9.09 -34.19
C ASP A 436 13.47 7.89 -34.90
N ASN A 437 12.75 6.79 -35.17
CA ASN A 437 13.29 5.69 -35.99
C ASN A 437 12.26 5.03 -36.91
N SER A 438 11.72 5.83 -37.83
CA SER A 438 11.13 5.33 -39.06
C SER A 438 12.20 4.71 -39.96
N MET A 439 12.37 3.39 -39.90
CA MET A 439 12.83 2.60 -41.04
C MET A 439 12.03 1.30 -41.12
N GLY A 440 10.84 1.43 -41.70
CA GLY A 440 10.27 0.44 -42.60
C GLY A 440 10.05 -0.96 -42.04
N SER A 441 9.05 -1.14 -41.18
CA SER A 441 8.28 -2.38 -41.10
C SER A 441 6.97 -2.05 -40.39
N ASN A 442 5.84 -2.47 -40.97
CA ASN A 442 4.48 -2.35 -40.41
C ASN A 442 4.51 -2.34 -38.87
N SER A 443 4.11 -1.22 -38.23
CA SER A 443 4.17 -1.09 -36.76
C SER A 443 3.27 -2.16 -36.14
N CYS A 444 3.89 -3.29 -35.82
CA CYS A 444 3.20 -4.43 -35.27
C CYS A 444 3.04 -4.08 -33.79
N ILE A 445 1.85 -3.65 -33.39
CA ILE A 445 1.54 -3.29 -32.01
C ILE A 445 1.06 -4.55 -31.29
N LEU A 446 1.31 -4.66 -29.98
CA LEU A 446 0.81 -5.81 -29.21
C LEU A 446 -0.72 -5.81 -29.20
N THR A 447 -1.29 -6.97 -29.53
CA THR A 447 -2.72 -7.25 -29.35
C THR A 447 -3.10 -7.20 -27.87
N TRP A 448 -4.39 -7.00 -27.59
CA TRP A 448 -4.92 -7.02 -26.23
C TRP A 448 -4.53 -8.27 -25.43
N ASN A 449 -4.63 -9.46 -26.03
CA ASN A 449 -4.26 -10.72 -25.37
C ASN A 449 -2.76 -10.81 -25.07
N GLN A 450 -1.90 -10.32 -25.99
CA GLN A 450 -0.46 -10.26 -25.73
C GLN A 450 -0.14 -9.29 -24.59
N ARG A 451 -0.81 -8.13 -24.54
CA ARG A 451 -0.69 -7.16 -23.46
C ARG A 451 -1.05 -7.75 -22.10
N LEU A 452 -2.18 -8.47 -22.01
CA LEU A 452 -2.58 -9.19 -20.79
C LEU A 452 -1.60 -10.31 -20.43
N GLN A 453 -1.12 -11.07 -21.40
CA GLN A 453 -0.14 -12.14 -21.17
C GLN A 453 1.17 -11.60 -20.61
N VAL A 454 1.70 -10.52 -21.18
CA VAL A 454 2.92 -9.85 -20.69
C VAL A 454 2.69 -9.28 -19.28
N SER A 455 1.53 -8.68 -19.04
CA SER A 455 1.16 -8.17 -17.71
C SER A 455 1.17 -9.29 -16.67
N LEU A 456 0.54 -10.43 -16.99
CA LEU A 456 0.52 -11.59 -16.11
C LEU A 456 1.94 -12.15 -15.86
N ASP A 457 2.73 -12.27 -16.92
CA ASP A 457 4.12 -12.75 -16.85
C ASP A 457 4.97 -11.93 -15.86
N VAL A 458 4.90 -10.61 -15.97
CA VAL A 458 5.63 -9.69 -15.08
C VAL A 458 5.05 -9.72 -13.66
N ALA A 459 3.73 -9.83 -13.51
CA ALA A 459 3.12 -9.95 -12.20
C ALA A 459 3.58 -11.22 -11.46
N THR A 460 3.64 -12.35 -12.16
CA THR A 460 4.17 -13.62 -11.64
C THR A 460 5.66 -13.51 -11.31
N ALA A 461 6.46 -12.83 -12.13
CA ALA A 461 7.87 -12.58 -11.85
C ALA A 461 8.08 -11.78 -10.56
N LEU A 462 7.29 -10.73 -10.36
CA LEU A 462 7.36 -9.90 -9.15
C LEU A 462 6.88 -10.65 -7.91
N GLU A 463 5.77 -11.40 -8.01
CA GLU A 463 5.31 -12.28 -6.93
C GLU A 463 6.41 -13.27 -6.52
N TYR A 464 7.10 -13.86 -7.50
CA TYR A 464 8.20 -14.78 -7.26
C TYR A 464 9.33 -14.14 -6.43
N ILE A 465 9.86 -12.99 -6.85
CA ILE A 465 10.98 -12.34 -6.13
C ILE A 465 10.56 -11.71 -4.79
N HIS A 466 9.28 -11.37 -4.62
CA HIS A 466 8.76 -10.81 -3.36
C HIS A 466 8.50 -11.89 -2.31
N LYS A 467 7.97 -13.06 -2.72
CA LYS A 467 7.39 -14.06 -1.79
C LYS A 467 8.04 -15.45 -1.84
N TYR A 468 8.66 -15.83 -2.95
CA TYR A 468 9.10 -17.21 -3.20
C TYR A 468 10.62 -17.36 -3.31
N THR A 469 11.38 -16.29 -3.06
CA THR A 469 12.83 -16.35 -2.90
C THR A 469 13.21 -16.20 -1.43
N TYR A 470 14.31 -16.82 -1.02
CA TYR A 470 14.90 -16.59 0.30
C TYR A 470 16.37 -16.16 0.16
N PRO A 471 16.72 -14.93 0.52
CA PRO A 471 15.83 -13.86 1.01
C PRO A 471 14.90 -13.30 -0.08
N SER A 472 13.89 -12.52 0.32
CA SER A 472 13.04 -11.76 -0.61
C SER A 472 13.81 -10.59 -1.23
N TYR A 473 13.42 -10.16 -2.43
CA TYR A 473 14.07 -9.07 -3.17
C TYR A 473 13.06 -8.02 -3.61
N VAL A 474 13.52 -6.77 -3.74
CA VAL A 474 12.79 -5.67 -4.40
C VAL A 474 13.59 -5.26 -5.63
N HIS A 475 12.92 -5.10 -6.78
CA HIS A 475 13.53 -4.82 -8.07
C HIS A 475 13.95 -3.35 -8.22
N LYS A 476 13.14 -2.40 -7.74
CA LYS A 476 13.37 -0.94 -7.73
C LYS A 476 13.41 -0.21 -9.08
N ASP A 477 13.53 -0.92 -10.20
CA ASP A 477 13.50 -0.32 -11.54
C ASP A 477 12.54 -1.05 -12.49
N VAL A 478 11.33 -1.37 -12.00
CA VAL A 478 10.26 -1.92 -12.85
C VAL A 478 9.77 -0.83 -13.79
N LYS A 479 9.85 -1.07 -15.11
CA LYS A 479 9.38 -0.17 -16.18
C LYS A 479 9.27 -0.92 -17.50
N SER A 480 8.50 -0.39 -18.45
CA SER A 480 8.28 -0.99 -19.78
C SER A 480 9.59 -1.30 -20.53
N SER A 481 10.60 -0.41 -20.46
CA SER A 481 11.91 -0.63 -21.10
C SER A 481 12.80 -1.72 -20.44
N ASN A 482 12.47 -2.15 -19.22
CA ASN A 482 13.14 -3.26 -18.53
C ASN A 482 12.34 -4.57 -18.61
N ILE A 483 11.22 -4.59 -19.32
CA ILE A 483 10.44 -5.81 -19.60
C ILE A 483 10.78 -6.23 -21.02
N LEU A 484 11.51 -7.33 -21.17
CA LEU A 484 11.90 -7.85 -22.47
C LEU A 484 10.90 -8.90 -22.97
N LEU A 485 10.76 -9.02 -24.28
CA LEU A 485 9.85 -9.95 -24.94
C LEU A 485 10.64 -11.03 -25.65
N ASP A 486 10.41 -12.29 -25.27
CA ASP A 486 11.00 -13.44 -25.98
C ASP A 486 10.34 -13.66 -27.35
N SER A 487 10.86 -14.61 -28.13
CA SER A 487 10.32 -15.01 -29.44
C SER A 487 8.82 -15.36 -29.47
N LYS A 488 8.21 -15.67 -28.32
CA LYS A 488 6.78 -15.99 -28.17
C LYS A 488 5.97 -14.84 -27.56
N PHE A 489 6.56 -13.65 -27.47
CA PHE A 489 5.96 -12.48 -26.81
C PHE A 489 5.63 -12.72 -25.32
N ARG A 490 6.41 -13.55 -24.64
CA ARG A 490 6.34 -13.69 -23.18
C ARG A 490 7.20 -12.64 -22.50
N GLY A 491 6.67 -12.09 -21.42
CA GLY A 491 7.35 -11.06 -20.63
C GLY A 491 8.47 -11.64 -19.77
N LYS A 492 9.64 -11.00 -19.82
CA LYS A 492 10.80 -11.26 -18.98
C LYS A 492 11.28 -9.98 -18.30
N LEU A 493 11.14 -9.88 -16.99
CA LEU A 493 11.64 -8.75 -16.22
C LEU A 493 13.18 -8.80 -16.15
N ALA A 494 13.81 -7.70 -16.53
CA ALA A 494 15.26 -7.54 -16.65
C ALA A 494 15.79 -6.39 -15.78
N ASN A 495 17.12 -6.31 -15.69
CA ASN A 495 17.88 -5.25 -15.02
C ASN A 495 17.80 -5.23 -13.47
N PHE A 496 18.47 -6.21 -12.85
CA PHE A 496 18.63 -6.31 -11.39
C PHE A 496 19.70 -5.39 -10.80
N ALA A 497 20.16 -4.39 -11.56
CA ALA A 497 21.23 -3.47 -11.18
C ALA A 497 20.93 -2.66 -9.90
N LEU A 498 19.67 -2.31 -9.68
CA LEU A 498 19.21 -1.56 -8.50
C LEU A 498 18.52 -2.44 -7.47
N ALA A 499 18.35 -3.73 -7.79
CA ALA A 499 17.63 -4.68 -6.96
C ALA A 499 18.35 -4.84 -5.62
N LYS A 500 17.58 -5.06 -4.57
CA LYS A 500 18.10 -5.19 -3.23
C LYS A 500 17.37 -6.27 -2.47
N GLU A 501 18.09 -6.96 -1.60
CA GLU A 501 17.48 -7.80 -0.58
C GLU A 501 16.49 -6.97 0.24
N LEU A 502 15.27 -7.48 0.38
CA LEU A 502 14.25 -6.89 1.22
C LEU A 502 14.62 -7.19 2.67
N THR A 503 15.12 -6.17 3.36
CA THR A 503 15.30 -6.19 4.81
C THR A 503 14.15 -5.42 5.46
N GLU A 504 13.73 -5.83 6.65
CA GLU A 504 12.72 -5.11 7.41
C GLU A 504 13.17 -3.66 7.66
N ASP A 505 12.25 -2.71 7.53
CA ASP A 505 12.49 -1.27 7.71
C ASP A 505 13.62 -0.68 6.84
N ALA A 506 13.77 -1.18 5.60
CA ALA A 506 14.79 -0.69 4.68
C ALA A 506 14.54 0.77 4.26
N VAL A 507 15.20 1.71 4.92
CA VAL A 507 15.22 3.13 4.53
C VAL A 507 16.54 3.47 3.85
N THR A 508 16.48 4.19 2.73
CA THR A 508 17.68 4.69 2.03
C THR A 508 17.67 6.21 1.89
N ARG A 509 18.84 6.83 2.04
CA ARG A 509 19.05 8.24 1.66
C ARG A 509 19.38 8.40 0.17
N HIS A 510 19.72 7.30 -0.50
CA HIS A 510 20.05 7.25 -1.92
C HIS A 510 18.88 6.65 -2.68
N ILE A 511 17.98 7.54 -3.11
CA ILE A 511 16.85 7.21 -3.97
C ILE A 511 17.37 7.05 -5.40
N MET A 512 17.18 5.86 -5.97
CA MET A 512 17.59 5.50 -7.32
C MET A 512 16.46 4.75 -8.00
N GLY A 513 16.14 5.13 -9.23
CA GLY A 513 15.05 4.56 -10.01
C GLY A 513 14.70 5.47 -11.18
N THR A 514 13.70 5.09 -11.95
CA THR A 514 13.27 5.85 -13.14
C THR A 514 12.10 6.78 -12.79
N GLN A 515 12.22 8.06 -13.16
CA GLN A 515 11.16 9.06 -12.95
C GLN A 515 9.86 8.62 -13.64
N GLY A 516 8.72 8.82 -12.98
CA GLY A 516 7.41 8.36 -13.46
C GLY A 516 6.99 7.00 -12.88
N TYR A 517 7.95 6.15 -12.50
CA TYR A 517 7.70 4.82 -11.91
C TYR A 517 7.97 4.75 -10.41
N MET A 518 8.70 5.72 -9.85
CA MET A 518 9.04 5.74 -8.43
C MET A 518 7.83 6.10 -7.57
N ALA A 519 7.56 5.25 -6.58
CA ALA A 519 6.46 5.42 -5.64
C ALA A 519 6.64 6.65 -4.72
N PRO A 520 5.55 7.31 -4.30
CA PRO A 520 5.62 8.57 -3.54
C PRO A 520 6.32 8.43 -2.18
N GLU A 521 6.11 7.32 -1.47
CA GLU A 521 6.77 7.01 -0.19
C GLU A 521 8.28 6.76 -0.35
N TYR A 522 8.69 6.23 -1.51
CA TYR A 522 10.10 6.04 -1.83
C TYR A 522 10.77 7.38 -2.10
N LEU A 523 10.10 8.28 -2.83
CA LEU A 523 10.59 9.63 -3.14
C LEU A 523 10.66 10.53 -1.90
N SER A 524 9.70 10.44 -1.01
CA SER A 524 9.58 11.33 0.16
C SER A 524 10.37 10.85 1.37
N GLY A 525 10.31 9.54 1.66
CA GLY A 525 10.90 8.94 2.87
C GLY A 525 12.04 7.97 2.61
N GLY A 526 12.30 7.60 1.36
CA GLY A 526 13.31 6.58 1.03
C GLY A 526 12.91 5.18 1.48
N LEU A 527 11.62 4.93 1.74
CA LEU A 527 11.10 3.64 2.20
C LEU A 527 11.18 2.60 1.08
N ILE A 528 11.86 1.49 1.34
CA ILE A 528 11.98 0.36 0.42
C ILE A 528 11.09 -0.77 0.94
N SER A 529 10.12 -1.16 0.12
CA SER A 529 9.27 -2.32 0.35
C SER A 529 8.93 -2.96 -1.00
N SER A 530 8.34 -4.16 -1.01
CA SER A 530 7.78 -4.75 -2.23
C SER A 530 6.71 -3.84 -2.88
N LYS A 531 6.05 -2.98 -2.10
CA LYS A 531 4.98 -2.10 -2.58
C LYS A 531 5.46 -1.00 -3.53
N ILE A 532 6.76 -0.67 -3.55
CA ILE A 532 7.32 0.28 -4.54
C ILE A 532 7.38 -0.36 -5.93
N ASP A 533 7.63 -1.67 -6.01
CA ASP A 533 7.56 -2.43 -7.26
C ASP A 533 6.10 -2.60 -7.71
N VAL A 534 5.16 -2.77 -6.77
CA VAL A 534 3.72 -2.79 -7.08
C VAL A 534 3.27 -1.48 -7.72
N PHE A 535 3.70 -0.34 -7.18
CA PHE A 535 3.40 0.97 -7.75
C PHE A 535 3.98 1.10 -9.17
N ALA A 536 5.26 0.78 -9.33
CA ALA A 536 5.93 0.83 -10.63
C ALA A 536 5.26 -0.09 -11.66
N PHE A 537 4.83 -1.28 -11.24
CA PHE A 537 4.05 -2.18 -12.09
C PHE A 537 2.65 -1.64 -12.41
N GLY A 538 2.00 -0.96 -11.47
CA GLY A 538 0.76 -0.23 -11.72
C GLY A 538 0.92 0.80 -12.84
N VAL A 539 2.03 1.54 -12.85
CA VAL A 539 2.36 2.46 -13.96
C VAL A 539 2.52 1.70 -15.28
N VAL A 540 3.22 0.57 -15.29
CA VAL A 540 3.35 -0.29 -16.48
C VAL A 540 1.98 -0.77 -16.98
N LEU A 541 1.06 -1.15 -16.10
CA LEU A 541 -0.30 -1.52 -16.49
C LEU A 541 -1.04 -0.35 -17.16
N LEU A 542 -0.83 0.88 -16.67
CA LEU A 542 -1.41 2.06 -17.31
C LEU A 542 -0.80 2.29 -18.70
N GLU A 543 0.52 2.15 -18.87
CA GLU A 543 1.17 2.23 -20.19
C GLU A 543 0.62 1.15 -21.14
N ILE A 544 0.39 -0.06 -20.65
CA ILE A 544 -0.18 -1.16 -21.42
C ILE A 544 -1.62 -0.85 -21.85
N LEU A 545 -2.43 -0.20 -21.00
CA LEU A 545 -3.81 0.16 -21.32
C LEU A 545 -3.90 1.31 -22.33
N SER A 546 -3.10 2.36 -22.16
CA SER A 546 -3.23 3.59 -22.95
C SER A 546 -2.28 3.69 -24.14
N GLY A 547 -1.17 2.93 -24.16
CA GLY A 547 -0.08 3.14 -25.10
C GLY A 547 0.76 4.39 -24.79
N GLU A 548 0.43 5.15 -23.75
CA GLU A 548 1.13 6.39 -23.37
C GLU A 548 2.38 6.12 -22.54
N GLN A 549 3.37 7.01 -22.62
CA GLN A 549 4.57 6.95 -21.78
C GLN A 549 4.25 7.34 -20.32
N ALA A 550 4.96 6.76 -19.36
CA ALA A 550 4.82 7.09 -17.94
C ALA A 550 4.97 8.60 -17.60
N VAL A 551 5.74 9.35 -18.40
CA VAL A 551 5.88 10.82 -18.30
C VAL A 551 5.44 11.47 -19.62
N MET A 552 4.21 11.99 -19.63
CA MET A 552 3.65 12.68 -20.79
C MET A 552 4.17 14.13 -20.87
N LYS A 553 4.60 14.56 -22.05
CA LYS A 553 5.03 15.95 -22.30
C LYS A 553 3.84 16.80 -22.73
N ASN A 554 3.47 17.80 -21.94
CA ASN A 554 2.53 18.83 -22.40
C ASN A 554 3.25 19.88 -23.26
N GLY A 555 2.53 20.53 -24.18
CA GLY A 555 3.02 21.63 -25.03
C GLY A 555 3.57 22.88 -24.30
N HIS A 556 3.53 22.89 -22.96
CA HIS A 556 4.09 23.93 -22.08
C HIS A 556 5.30 23.46 -21.25
N GLY A 557 5.85 22.27 -21.50
CA GLY A 557 7.12 21.81 -20.89
C GLY A 557 7.03 21.31 -19.44
N LYS A 558 5.83 21.25 -18.84
CA LYS A 558 5.61 20.52 -17.57
C LYS A 558 5.12 19.11 -17.87
N GLY A 559 5.90 18.10 -17.47
CA GLY A 559 5.52 16.70 -17.61
C GLY A 559 4.39 16.33 -16.66
N ARG A 560 3.42 15.53 -17.12
CA ARG A 560 2.39 14.88 -16.29
C ARG A 560 2.74 13.42 -16.10
N PHE A 561 2.47 12.88 -14.91
CA PHE A 561 2.70 11.46 -14.62
C PHE A 561 1.45 10.65 -14.90
N LEU A 562 1.61 9.54 -15.62
CA LEU A 562 0.50 8.65 -15.97
C LEU A 562 -0.20 8.08 -14.73
N SER A 563 0.55 7.85 -13.64
CA SER A 563 0.02 7.41 -12.35
C SER A 563 -1.08 8.31 -11.77
N GLY A 564 -1.04 9.62 -12.06
CA GLY A 564 -2.05 10.57 -11.60
C GLY A 564 -3.30 10.65 -12.47
N GLU A 565 -3.26 10.14 -13.70
CA GLU A 565 -4.38 10.28 -14.65
C GLU A 565 -5.51 9.29 -14.38
N VAL A 566 -5.18 8.08 -13.96
CA VAL A 566 -6.17 7.00 -13.76
C VAL A 566 -7.25 7.36 -12.73
N ALA A 567 -6.92 8.20 -11.74
CA ALA A 567 -7.87 8.67 -10.74
C ALA A 567 -8.98 9.53 -11.34
N HIS A 568 -8.68 10.31 -12.38
CA HIS A 568 -9.67 11.13 -13.09
C HIS A 568 -10.53 10.31 -14.05
N ILE A 569 -9.96 9.26 -14.64
CA ILE A 569 -10.67 8.39 -15.60
C ILE A 569 -11.70 7.55 -14.86
N LEU A 570 -11.29 6.94 -13.74
CA LEU A 570 -12.09 6.04 -12.91
C LEU A 570 -12.64 6.76 -11.66
N ASP A 571 -13.07 8.01 -11.79
CA ASP A 571 -13.78 8.69 -10.70
C ASP A 571 -15.18 8.08 -10.49
N ASN A 572 -15.75 8.25 -9.29
CA ASN A 572 -17.06 7.66 -8.93
C ASN A 572 -18.26 8.34 -9.63
N SER A 573 -18.03 9.05 -10.74
CA SER A 573 -19.08 9.70 -11.51
C SER A 573 -19.63 8.78 -12.60
N SER A 574 -20.88 8.99 -13.00
CA SER A 574 -21.46 8.28 -14.15
C SER A 574 -20.58 8.43 -15.39
N GLY A 575 -20.38 7.34 -16.14
CA GLY A 575 -19.65 7.38 -17.40
C GLY A 575 -18.18 6.91 -17.34
N GLU A 576 -17.76 6.23 -16.26
CA GLU A 576 -16.36 5.81 -16.07
C GLU A 576 -15.89 4.82 -17.14
N LYS A 577 -16.76 3.92 -17.61
CA LYS A 577 -16.42 2.95 -18.65
C LYS A 577 -16.28 3.63 -20.01
N GLU A 578 -17.10 4.64 -20.29
CA GLU A 578 -17.04 5.44 -21.51
C GLU A 578 -15.78 6.29 -21.53
N ARG A 579 -15.42 6.93 -20.40
CA ARG A 579 -14.15 7.66 -20.25
C ARG A 579 -12.96 6.73 -20.41
N LEU A 580 -13.00 5.55 -19.79
CA LEU A 580 -11.97 4.54 -19.94
C LEU A 580 -11.84 4.08 -21.39
N ASN A 581 -12.96 3.78 -22.06
CA ASN A 581 -12.94 3.37 -23.46
C ASN A 581 -12.35 4.43 -24.38
N ALA A 582 -12.59 5.71 -24.10
CA ALA A 582 -11.99 6.83 -24.84
C ALA A 582 -10.50 7.04 -24.55
N TRP A 583 -9.98 6.49 -23.45
CA TRP A 583 -8.59 6.64 -23.01
C TRP A 583 -7.70 5.44 -23.35
N ILE A 584 -8.29 4.25 -23.54
CA ILE A 584 -7.55 3.06 -23.97
C ILE A 584 -6.91 3.30 -25.34
N ASP A 585 -5.74 2.68 -25.54
CA ASP A 585 -4.94 2.79 -26.76
C ASP A 585 -5.79 2.62 -28.03
N PRO A 586 -5.90 3.66 -28.88
CA PRO A 586 -6.67 3.60 -30.13
C PRO A 586 -6.20 2.51 -31.10
N HIS A 587 -4.93 2.10 -31.02
CA HIS A 587 -4.39 1.04 -31.88
C HIS A 587 -4.96 -0.34 -31.58
N LEU A 588 -5.57 -0.54 -30.40
CA LEU A 588 -6.32 -1.75 -30.10
C LEU A 588 -7.65 -1.82 -30.86
N GLN A 589 -8.11 -0.73 -31.50
CA GLN A 589 -9.30 -0.69 -32.35
C GLN A 589 -10.57 -1.23 -31.69
N ASN A 590 -10.73 -1.06 -30.37
CA ASN A 590 -11.81 -1.64 -29.57
C ASN A 590 -11.87 -3.19 -29.61
N MET A 591 -10.79 -3.86 -29.99
CA MET A 591 -10.67 -5.33 -30.00
C MET A 591 -10.31 -5.88 -28.62
N TYR A 592 -11.15 -5.55 -27.63
CA TYR A 592 -11.04 -6.01 -26.25
C TYR A 592 -12.41 -5.96 -25.55
N PRO A 593 -12.65 -6.82 -24.54
CA PRO A 593 -13.85 -6.71 -23.72
C PRO A 593 -13.73 -5.51 -22.77
N LEU A 594 -14.63 -4.52 -22.88
CA LEU A 594 -14.56 -3.30 -22.06
C LEU A 594 -14.64 -3.59 -20.55
N ASP A 595 -15.44 -4.56 -20.13
CA ASP A 595 -15.51 -4.98 -18.71
C ASP A 595 -14.18 -5.59 -18.22
N CYS A 596 -13.46 -6.29 -19.10
CA CYS A 596 -12.14 -6.82 -18.80
C CYS A 596 -11.14 -5.67 -18.65
N ALA A 597 -11.12 -4.73 -19.60
CA ALA A 597 -10.25 -3.57 -19.53
C ALA A 597 -10.53 -2.70 -18.29
N TYR A 598 -11.80 -2.56 -17.91
CA TYR A 598 -12.20 -1.86 -16.68
C TYR A 598 -11.66 -2.53 -15.42
N ARG A 599 -11.70 -3.87 -15.32
CA ARG A 599 -11.09 -4.60 -14.19
C ARG A 599 -9.57 -4.41 -14.14
N VAL A 600 -8.90 -4.43 -15.28
CA VAL A 600 -7.45 -4.18 -15.37
C VAL A 600 -7.11 -2.73 -14.97
N ALA A 601 -7.94 -1.77 -15.37
CA ALA A 601 -7.77 -0.37 -14.97
C ALA A 601 -7.99 -0.16 -13.46
N LEU A 602 -8.95 -0.86 -12.85
CA LEU A 602 -9.18 -0.83 -11.40
C LEU A 602 -7.98 -1.38 -10.62
N ILE A 603 -7.42 -2.53 -11.02
CA ILE A 603 -6.24 -3.08 -10.33
C ILE A 603 -5.01 -2.17 -10.54
N ALA A 604 -4.84 -1.59 -11.73
CA ALA A 604 -3.78 -0.61 -11.98
C ALA A 604 -3.92 0.63 -11.08
N LYS A 605 -5.15 1.17 -10.93
CA LYS A 605 -5.47 2.27 -10.00
C LYS A 605 -5.13 1.90 -8.55
N SER A 606 -5.47 0.71 -8.11
CA SER A 606 -5.12 0.22 -6.76
C SER A 606 -3.60 0.09 -6.58
N CYS A 607 -2.87 -0.35 -7.61
CA CYS A 607 -1.40 -0.44 -7.57
C CYS A 607 -0.74 0.94 -7.46
N VAL A 608 -1.24 1.97 -8.14
CA VAL A 608 -0.65 3.33 -8.10
C VAL A 608 -1.18 4.22 -6.97
N GLY A 609 -1.90 3.64 -5.99
CA GLY A 609 -2.40 4.39 -4.84
C GLY A 609 -1.29 5.03 -4.00
N ASP A 610 -1.55 6.19 -3.41
CA ASP A 610 -0.56 6.91 -2.59
C ASP A 610 -0.15 6.12 -1.34
N ASP A 611 -1.12 5.46 -0.69
CA ASP A 611 -0.88 4.59 0.46
C ASP A 611 -0.31 3.23 0.02
N PRO A 612 0.95 2.89 0.37
CA PRO A 612 1.57 1.61 0.01
C PRO A 612 0.88 0.41 0.64
N SER A 613 0.29 0.58 1.83
CA SER A 613 -0.40 -0.48 2.57
C SER A 613 -1.67 -0.91 1.85
N ALA A 614 -2.40 0.05 1.27
CA ALA A 614 -3.61 -0.19 0.48
C ALA A 614 -3.35 -0.82 -0.90
N ARG A 615 -2.11 -0.79 -1.41
CA ARG A 615 -1.76 -1.43 -2.69
C ARG A 615 -1.89 -2.96 -2.56
N PRO A 616 -2.41 -3.66 -3.58
CA PRO A 616 -2.52 -5.12 -3.54
C PRO A 616 -1.14 -5.79 -3.51
N ASP A 617 -1.09 -7.03 -3.02
CA ASP A 617 0.08 -7.87 -3.24
C ASP A 617 0.15 -8.33 -4.70
N MET A 618 1.35 -8.60 -5.21
CA MET A 618 1.53 -9.08 -6.59
C MET A 618 0.78 -10.37 -6.90
N ARG A 619 0.47 -11.20 -5.88
CA ARG A 619 -0.40 -12.36 -6.01
C ARG A 619 -1.82 -11.98 -6.47
N ASP A 620 -2.41 -10.98 -5.83
CA ASP A 620 -3.78 -10.55 -6.13
C ASP A 620 -3.84 -9.88 -7.51
N VAL A 621 -2.78 -9.14 -7.85
CA VAL A 621 -2.58 -8.56 -9.18
C VAL A 621 -2.48 -9.66 -10.24
N ALA A 622 -1.62 -10.67 -10.03
CA ALA A 622 -1.46 -11.80 -10.94
C ALA A 622 -2.77 -12.60 -11.10
N TYR A 623 -3.50 -12.84 -10.01
CA TYR A 623 -4.80 -13.49 -10.05
C TYR A 623 -5.81 -12.71 -10.89
N THR A 624 -5.89 -11.40 -10.69
CA THR A 624 -6.80 -10.52 -11.45
C THR A 624 -6.46 -10.52 -12.94
N LEU A 625 -5.17 -10.45 -13.29
CA LEU A 625 -4.69 -10.49 -14.67
C LEU A 625 -4.91 -11.86 -15.33
N ALA A 626 -4.73 -12.96 -14.59
CA ALA A 626 -5.01 -14.29 -15.08
C ALA A 626 -6.49 -14.46 -15.42
N LYS A 627 -7.39 -13.98 -14.56
CA LYS A 627 -8.84 -13.99 -14.81
C LYS A 627 -9.24 -13.10 -15.99
N ALA A 628 -8.61 -11.93 -16.11
CA ALA A 628 -8.80 -11.05 -17.26
C ALA A 628 -8.39 -11.73 -18.57
N LEU A 629 -7.23 -12.40 -18.58
CA LEU A 629 -6.75 -13.13 -19.76
C LEU A 629 -7.66 -14.31 -20.13
N GLU A 630 -8.11 -15.09 -19.14
CA GLU A 630 -9.04 -16.21 -19.35
C GLU A 630 -10.34 -15.73 -20.04
N VAL A 631 -10.98 -14.70 -19.49
CA VAL A 631 -12.20 -14.10 -20.07
C VAL A 631 -11.93 -13.53 -21.47
N SER A 632 -10.77 -12.92 -21.68
CA SER A 632 -10.41 -12.32 -22.96
C SER A 632 -10.14 -13.34 -24.08
N LEU A 633 -9.65 -14.53 -23.73
CA LEU A 633 -9.43 -15.62 -24.68
C LEU A 633 -10.75 -16.29 -25.11
N GLU A 634 -11.75 -16.30 -24.23
CA GLU A 634 -13.09 -16.84 -24.52
C GLU A 634 -14.00 -15.84 -25.24
N TRP A 635 -13.62 -14.57 -25.29
CA TRP A 635 -14.41 -13.52 -25.90
C TRP A 635 -14.40 -13.65 -27.43
N ASP A 636 -15.57 -13.92 -28.01
CA ASP A 636 -15.81 -13.73 -29.43
C ASP A 636 -16.17 -12.26 -29.69
N GLY A 637 -15.41 -11.58 -30.55
CA GLY A 637 -15.64 -10.18 -30.89
C GLY A 637 -16.88 -9.93 -31.76
N SER A 638 -17.78 -10.90 -31.87
CA SER A 638 -18.91 -10.85 -32.83
C SER A 638 -19.91 -9.74 -32.47
N SER A 639 -20.05 -9.44 -31.17
CA SER A 639 -20.89 -8.34 -30.67
C SER A 639 -20.37 -6.94 -31.04
N VAL A 640 -19.06 -6.78 -31.31
CA VAL A 640 -18.47 -5.50 -31.72
C VAL A 640 -18.70 -5.25 -33.22
N LEU A 641 -18.73 -6.31 -34.03
CA LEU A 641 -19.02 -6.22 -35.46
C LEU A 641 -20.47 -5.79 -35.74
N GLU A 642 -21.45 -6.20 -34.92
CA GLU A 642 -22.85 -5.78 -35.07
C GLU A 642 -23.05 -4.27 -34.81
N VAL A 643 -22.35 -3.71 -33.82
CA VAL A 643 -22.41 -2.27 -33.48
C VAL A 643 -21.83 -1.40 -34.59
N TYR A 644 -20.76 -1.84 -35.27
CA TYR A 644 -20.22 -1.13 -36.43
C TYR A 644 -21.12 -1.23 -37.67
N THR A 645 -21.90 -2.31 -37.83
CA THR A 645 -22.87 -2.42 -38.93
C THR A 645 -24.11 -1.58 -38.72
N ASP A 646 -24.62 -1.45 -37.49
CA ASP A 646 -25.79 -0.60 -37.19
C ASP A 646 -25.44 0.90 -37.19
N GLY A 647 -24.27 1.28 -36.67
CA GLY A 647 -23.79 2.68 -36.73
C GLY A 647 -23.53 3.19 -38.15
N ALA A 648 -23.24 2.30 -39.11
CA ALA A 648 -23.09 2.65 -40.52
C ALA A 648 -24.44 2.75 -41.28
N LEU A 649 -25.52 2.19 -40.73
CA LEU A 649 -26.87 2.26 -41.30
C LEU A 649 -27.65 3.49 -40.79
N GLU A 650 -27.37 3.99 -39.59
CA GLU A 650 -27.98 5.24 -39.09
C GLU A 650 -27.31 6.53 -39.63
N ALA A 651 -26.18 6.42 -40.33
CA ALA A 651 -25.44 7.54 -40.92
C ALA A 651 -25.65 7.70 -42.45
N ARG A 652 -26.76 7.20 -43.01
CA ARG A 652 -27.14 7.37 -44.42
C ARG A 652 -28.44 8.14 -44.63
#